data_AF-A0A6A6QLE5-F1
#
_entry.id   AF-A0A6A6QLE5-F1
#
_cell.length_a   1.000
_cell.length_b   1.000
_cell.length_c   1.000
_cell.angle_alpha   90.00
_cell.angle_beta   90.00
_cell.angle_gamma   90.00
#
_symmetry.space_group_name_H-M   'P 1'
#
loop_
_entity.id
_entity.type
_entity.pdbx_description
1 polymer ?
#
loop_
_entity_poly.entity_id
_entity_poly.type
_entity_poly.pdbx_seq_one_letter_code
_entity_poly.pdbx_strand_id
1 'polypeptide(L)'
;MLPATYLSGGQSGRTGSSQVRVIKRDLTEATCPKRYMLKVVSFDVVDENEDTINEPGEHIYIRNLIVENFGGMPSPKYNPIKIAVHGSDWLEPVTATFLPEEIQVGARVKVPGEIKALIKNETAKRAPSSDLFINHEVSLIASFERLERALPEFHVGGGAPIQIQYPLQLSPPRHLDCVAKGDNVRFLWTLKNISTKPYGVQTQHGRYAATRLTDPDSVFNLKYASGESSADDVIDELLPGAEVPIDQDLMVSSSAMEYSDSVLTLDLMLSDPSKVQKGTPSVLSARSVMTHFFKMQISGKYQYNPRSRCLLVVNSGTPNKAIHQIIKFIRTGLQLEVDIYNISLTGSFTDPETSTDVLSRYEGKSIIVYGSSLPYFRAGNRNPWDFMDAWEVCRLAKAGTNFLFASAADSNSLHQWGSVLAFPTLSTAMPSNINAENLASLLENLKLGKLAPDNAHTYHKFTVKMNPAFGCFSNLESTLLKNSHAAANKLNKTYPLRRFVARPDLITDKRKSSGSVIVSEGLSKSANILVSKLPHPELEWITEYHMYTVVSCLPFSDQARIFWNLVGQWDKQGLPSTTVYNGLPHLLESRPIDHPVYAINERVFTAICMSIESKISTEITRYCDKPSWPSPISATEVLAHLPHLSQLFSTTPLSTLLSSTDRSEFLVSTLGTISGALQPIGFSQGWNNIFGIKIRKKQVRSQATQSMNLALSRVFAPAALSAIQKSIQAAAKRTKQAIKKSKQPDNSLNLVLRSKFDAFTNTTGAVPDDLTEGTPANYTLSKGWSRDELLAHRQTHAGRLNKIVADAAHSKSVIAEHLNPEDEDEDEGDVWRTDVVTPTQTGAAYHEKAQQAFVEQAIAQSSTMLSPTSPVEMPTPSFSPVSPATPAEMPSYGPDKISTVVTVAPAELPAAQNEKLAALPVVMAVELQAD
;
A
#
# COMPACT_ATOMS: atom_id res chain seq x y z
N MET A 1 27.72 -47.27 -26.12
CA MET A 1 27.59 -45.79 -26.20
C MET A 1 27.45 -45.42 -27.67
N LEU A 2 26.45 -44.61 -28.05
CA LEU A 2 26.36 -44.06 -29.41
C LEU A 2 27.44 -42.97 -29.58
N PRO A 3 28.05 -42.80 -30.77
CA PRO A 3 29.03 -41.75 -31.01
C PRO A 3 28.39 -40.36 -30.82
N ALA A 4 28.93 -39.57 -29.89
CA ALA A 4 28.33 -38.32 -29.40
C ALA A 4 28.65 -37.06 -30.24
N THR A 5 29.50 -37.15 -31.27
CA THR A 5 29.99 -35.96 -31.99
C THR A 5 30.24 -36.20 -33.47
N TYR A 6 29.81 -35.24 -34.30
CA TYR A 6 30.16 -35.16 -35.71
C TYR A 6 31.64 -34.75 -35.86
N LEU A 7 32.38 -35.40 -36.76
CA LEU A 7 33.73 -34.95 -37.13
C LEU A 7 33.63 -33.72 -38.03
N SER A 8 34.31 -32.63 -37.68
CA SER A 8 34.45 -31.46 -38.54
C SER A 8 35.47 -31.72 -39.65
N GLY A 9 35.20 -31.21 -40.86
CA GLY A 9 36.16 -31.23 -41.96
C GLY A 9 37.44 -30.44 -41.63
N GLY A 10 38.60 -30.92 -42.09
CA GLY A 10 39.84 -30.16 -42.06
C GLY A 10 39.86 -29.00 -43.06
N GLN A 11 40.93 -28.19 -43.07
CA GLN A 11 41.11 -27.10 -44.04
C GLN A 11 41.00 -27.63 -45.49
N SER A 12 40.36 -26.85 -46.36
CA SER A 12 40.23 -27.20 -47.78
C SER A 12 41.61 -27.27 -48.45
N GLY A 13 41.94 -28.43 -49.02
CA GLY A 13 43.15 -28.61 -49.82
C GLY A 13 43.06 -27.99 -51.21
N ARG A 14 44.12 -28.15 -52.03
CA ARG A 14 44.13 -27.74 -53.45
C ARG A 14 43.04 -28.46 -54.24
N THR A 15 42.46 -27.80 -55.24
CA THR A 15 41.45 -28.37 -56.14
C THR A 15 41.97 -29.64 -56.82
N GLY A 16 41.26 -30.76 -56.63
CA GLY A 16 41.54 -32.05 -57.26
C GLY A 16 40.25 -32.82 -57.49
N SER A 17 40.30 -33.85 -58.34
CA SER A 17 39.18 -34.76 -58.59
C SER A 17 39.42 -36.11 -57.93
N SER A 18 38.45 -36.64 -57.21
CA SER A 18 38.45 -38.01 -56.69
C SER A 18 37.32 -38.81 -57.33
N GLN A 19 37.56 -40.11 -57.55
CA GLN A 19 36.55 -41.05 -58.03
C GLN A 19 36.56 -42.28 -57.11
N VAL A 20 35.39 -42.86 -56.86
CA VAL A 20 35.28 -44.07 -56.04
C VAL A 20 35.17 -45.26 -56.98
N ARG A 21 36.20 -46.11 -57.02
CA ARG A 21 36.14 -47.40 -57.74
C ARG A 21 35.75 -48.49 -56.76
N VAL A 22 34.63 -49.16 -57.04
CA VAL A 22 34.13 -50.28 -56.25
C VAL A 22 34.37 -51.57 -57.03
N ILE A 23 35.15 -52.47 -56.44
CA ILE A 23 35.31 -53.84 -56.95
C ILE A 23 34.23 -54.69 -56.29
N LYS A 24 33.31 -55.22 -57.08
CA LYS A 24 32.24 -56.12 -56.62
C LYS A 24 32.79 -57.52 -56.35
N ARG A 25 32.00 -58.38 -55.69
CA ARG A 25 32.40 -59.77 -55.38
C ARG A 25 32.63 -60.64 -56.62
N ASP A 26 32.03 -60.27 -57.75
CA ASP A 26 32.25 -60.89 -59.07
C ASP A 26 33.48 -60.32 -59.80
N LEU A 27 34.32 -59.52 -59.10
CA LEU A 27 35.49 -58.80 -59.60
C LEU A 27 35.18 -57.72 -60.65
N THR A 28 33.90 -57.38 -60.87
CA THR A 28 33.55 -56.27 -61.75
C THR A 28 33.84 -54.93 -61.07
N GLU A 29 34.40 -54.00 -61.84
CA GLU A 29 34.67 -52.64 -61.39
C GLU A 29 33.51 -51.70 -61.76
N ALA A 30 33.00 -50.97 -60.77
CA ALA A 30 32.09 -49.85 -60.98
C ALA A 30 32.77 -48.56 -60.55
N THR A 31 32.79 -47.56 -61.44
CA THR A 31 33.25 -46.21 -61.09
C THR A 31 32.05 -45.36 -60.70
N CYS A 32 31.99 -44.95 -59.43
CA CYS A 32 30.94 -44.11 -58.89
C CYS A 32 31.44 -42.66 -58.79
N PRO A 33 30.65 -41.65 -59.25
CA PRO A 33 31.07 -40.25 -59.25
C PRO A 33 31.19 -39.66 -57.83
N LYS A 34 30.46 -40.21 -56.85
CA LYS A 34 30.47 -39.80 -55.43
C LYS A 34 30.15 -41.01 -54.54
N ARG A 35 30.47 -40.92 -53.24
CA ARG A 35 30.01 -41.89 -52.24
C ARG A 35 28.47 -41.89 -52.12
N TYR A 36 27.89 -42.92 -51.50
CA TYR A 36 26.48 -42.88 -51.10
C TYR A 36 26.30 -41.78 -50.06
N MET A 37 25.16 -41.11 -50.09
CA MET A 37 24.79 -40.08 -49.13
C MET A 37 23.32 -40.29 -48.84
N LEU A 38 23.00 -40.53 -47.58
CA LEU A 38 21.64 -40.83 -47.14
C LEU A 38 21.13 -39.63 -46.36
N LYS A 39 19.89 -39.23 -46.61
CA LYS A 39 19.18 -38.22 -45.81
C LYS A 39 17.77 -38.70 -45.50
N VAL A 40 17.25 -38.22 -44.38
CA VAL A 40 15.83 -38.33 -44.06
C VAL A 40 15.04 -37.41 -44.99
N VAL A 41 13.97 -37.94 -45.59
CA VAL A 41 13.03 -37.17 -46.41
C VAL A 41 11.84 -36.72 -45.55
N SER A 42 11.25 -37.64 -44.79
CA SER A 42 10.11 -37.38 -43.92
C SER A 42 9.91 -38.54 -42.94
N PHE A 43 9.24 -38.27 -41.83
CA PHE A 43 8.66 -39.26 -40.92
C PHE A 43 7.53 -38.62 -40.13
N ASP A 44 6.69 -39.45 -39.53
CA ASP A 44 5.65 -39.01 -38.62
C ASP A 44 6.13 -39.24 -37.17
N VAL A 45 5.84 -38.29 -36.29
CA VAL A 45 6.00 -38.46 -34.84
C VAL A 45 4.62 -38.66 -34.25
N VAL A 46 4.44 -39.75 -33.50
CA VAL A 46 3.20 -40.11 -32.84
C VAL A 46 3.49 -40.26 -31.35
N ASP A 47 2.75 -39.56 -30.51
CA ASP A 47 2.80 -39.67 -29.05
C ASP A 47 2.27 -41.05 -28.58
N GLU A 48 2.73 -41.54 -27.42
CA GLU A 48 2.47 -42.91 -26.97
C GLU A 48 1.00 -43.21 -26.72
N ASN A 49 0.27 -42.20 -26.27
CA ASN A 49 -1.13 -42.33 -25.92
C ASN A 49 -2.05 -41.72 -26.99
N GLU A 50 -1.56 -41.17 -28.10
CA GLU A 50 -2.34 -40.52 -29.17
C GLU A 50 -3.35 -39.48 -28.63
N ASP A 51 -2.97 -38.72 -27.61
CA ASP A 51 -3.75 -37.62 -27.02
C ASP A 51 -3.36 -36.23 -27.53
N THR A 52 -2.38 -36.15 -28.44
CA THR A 52 -1.80 -34.95 -29.08
C THR A 52 -0.85 -34.13 -28.19
N ILE A 53 -0.61 -34.55 -26.96
CA ILE A 53 0.32 -33.91 -26.03
C ILE A 53 1.60 -34.74 -26.01
N ASN A 54 2.74 -34.09 -26.24
CA ASN A 54 4.02 -34.76 -26.00
C ASN A 54 4.46 -34.46 -24.55
N GLU A 55 4.36 -35.38 -23.61
CA GLU A 55 4.62 -35.12 -22.19
C GLU A 55 5.91 -35.75 -21.64
N PRO A 56 6.58 -35.11 -20.66
CA PRO A 56 7.73 -35.73 -20.00
C PRO A 56 7.40 -37.06 -19.32
N GLY A 57 8.17 -38.10 -19.63
CA GLY A 57 8.05 -39.44 -19.07
C GLY A 57 7.33 -40.46 -19.97
N GLU A 58 6.74 -40.02 -21.08
CA GLU A 58 6.16 -40.88 -22.10
C GLU A 58 7.15 -41.18 -23.24
N HIS A 59 6.74 -42.03 -24.16
CA HIS A 59 7.48 -42.25 -25.39
C HIS A 59 6.87 -41.57 -26.62
N ILE A 60 7.73 -41.27 -27.59
CA ILE A 60 7.33 -40.94 -28.95
C ILE A 60 7.71 -42.09 -29.90
N TYR A 61 6.89 -42.27 -30.93
CA TYR A 61 7.05 -43.27 -31.97
C TYR A 61 7.28 -42.59 -33.31
N ILE A 62 8.37 -42.98 -33.96
CA ILE A 62 8.69 -42.53 -35.32
C ILE A 62 8.18 -43.58 -36.31
N ARG A 63 7.25 -43.16 -37.16
CA ARG A 63 6.59 -44.00 -38.16
C ARG A 63 6.78 -43.43 -39.56
N ASN A 64 6.50 -44.25 -40.57
CA ASN A 64 6.52 -43.87 -41.98
C ASN A 64 7.82 -43.17 -42.43
N LEU A 65 8.96 -43.57 -41.87
CA LEU A 65 10.26 -43.01 -42.21
C LEU A 65 10.62 -43.26 -43.68
N ILE A 66 10.91 -42.19 -44.42
CA ILE A 66 11.38 -42.23 -45.81
C ILE A 66 12.82 -41.73 -45.86
N VAL A 67 13.70 -42.53 -46.47
CA VAL A 67 15.12 -42.20 -46.64
C VAL A 67 15.46 -42.16 -48.13
N GLU A 68 16.20 -41.15 -48.55
CA GLU A 68 16.69 -40.98 -49.93
C GLU A 68 18.20 -41.17 -49.99
N ASN A 69 18.67 -41.95 -50.95
CA ASN A 69 20.07 -41.95 -51.33
C ASN A 69 20.31 -40.93 -52.44
N PHE A 70 20.86 -39.77 -52.10
CA PHE A 70 21.17 -38.70 -53.05
C PHE A 70 22.66 -38.66 -53.43
N GLY A 71 23.42 -39.67 -53.03
CA GLY A 71 24.83 -39.83 -53.37
C GLY A 71 25.05 -40.35 -54.80
N GLY A 72 26.29 -40.71 -55.11
CA GLY A 72 26.68 -41.25 -56.42
C GLY A 72 26.84 -42.77 -56.46
N MET A 73 26.49 -43.47 -55.38
CA MET A 73 26.70 -44.91 -55.19
C MET A 73 25.53 -45.52 -54.41
N PRO A 74 25.14 -46.80 -54.64
CA PRO A 74 24.18 -47.50 -53.79
C PRO A 74 24.66 -47.61 -52.33
N SER A 75 23.73 -47.71 -51.37
CA SER A 75 24.11 -47.96 -49.97
C SER A 75 24.66 -49.38 -49.79
N PRO A 76 25.47 -49.65 -48.75
CA PRO A 76 26.07 -50.98 -48.55
C PRO A 76 25.01 -52.08 -48.37
N LYS A 77 25.14 -53.16 -49.15
CA LYS A 77 24.19 -54.29 -49.14
C LYS A 77 24.25 -55.16 -47.88
N TYR A 78 25.46 -55.45 -47.39
CA TYR A 78 25.67 -56.47 -46.35
C TYR A 78 25.99 -55.91 -44.96
N ASN A 79 26.00 -54.58 -44.80
CA ASN A 79 26.26 -53.94 -43.52
C ASN A 79 25.02 -53.14 -43.11
N PRO A 80 24.25 -53.61 -42.12
CA PRO A 80 23.02 -52.94 -41.71
C PRO A 80 23.37 -51.56 -41.13
N ILE A 81 22.62 -50.55 -41.55
CA ILE A 81 22.72 -49.18 -41.02
C ILE A 81 21.63 -49.02 -39.98
N LYS A 82 22.04 -48.84 -38.73
CA LYS A 82 21.14 -48.64 -37.60
C LYS A 82 20.65 -47.20 -37.56
N ILE A 83 19.35 -46.99 -37.41
CA ILE A 83 18.72 -45.68 -37.26
C ILE A 83 18.06 -45.60 -35.90
N ALA A 84 18.35 -44.52 -35.17
CA ALA A 84 17.71 -44.20 -33.90
C ALA A 84 17.34 -42.71 -33.86
N VAL A 85 16.52 -42.32 -32.89
CA VAL A 85 16.38 -40.91 -32.52
C VAL A 85 17.72 -40.40 -32.00
N HIS A 86 18.11 -39.20 -32.40
CA HIS A 86 19.30 -38.54 -31.88
C HIS A 86 19.01 -38.07 -30.45
N GLY A 87 19.81 -38.55 -29.49
CA GLY A 87 19.66 -38.15 -28.10
C GLY A 87 19.85 -36.65 -27.92
N SER A 88 18.99 -36.02 -27.13
CA SER A 88 19.02 -34.60 -26.81
C SER A 88 18.84 -34.39 -25.30
N ASP A 89 18.74 -33.14 -24.85
CA ASP A 89 18.37 -32.81 -23.47
C ASP A 89 16.97 -33.32 -23.11
N TRP A 90 16.11 -33.51 -24.12
CA TRP A 90 14.71 -33.89 -23.95
C TRP A 90 14.37 -35.29 -24.45
N LEU A 91 15.19 -35.89 -25.32
CA LEU A 91 14.90 -37.20 -25.90
C LEU A 91 15.99 -38.22 -25.58
N GLU A 92 15.59 -39.41 -25.17
CA GLU A 92 16.44 -40.57 -24.99
C GLU A 92 16.03 -41.69 -25.96
N PRO A 93 16.92 -42.15 -26.87
CA PRO A 93 16.58 -43.22 -27.78
C PRO A 93 16.40 -44.55 -27.04
N VAL A 94 15.27 -45.23 -27.27
CA VAL A 94 14.93 -46.52 -26.64
C VAL A 94 15.09 -47.68 -27.61
N THR A 95 14.45 -47.60 -28.77
CA THR A 95 14.60 -48.60 -29.83
C THR A 95 15.20 -47.97 -31.09
N ALA A 96 15.73 -48.83 -31.94
CA ALA A 96 16.30 -48.47 -33.22
C ALA A 96 15.77 -49.42 -34.29
N THR A 97 15.74 -48.95 -35.54
CA THR A 97 15.45 -49.80 -36.70
C THR A 97 16.67 -49.86 -37.62
N PHE A 98 16.57 -50.61 -38.72
CA PHE A 98 17.62 -50.74 -39.72
C PHE A 98 17.12 -50.33 -41.09
N LEU A 99 18.00 -49.71 -41.89
CA LEU A 99 17.71 -49.48 -43.30
C LEU A 99 17.55 -50.79 -44.07
N PRO A 100 16.70 -50.82 -45.11
CA PRO A 100 16.60 -51.97 -46.00
C PRO A 100 17.92 -52.22 -46.73
N GLU A 101 18.12 -53.46 -47.19
CA GLU A 101 19.31 -53.85 -47.94
C GLU A 101 19.42 -53.02 -49.23
N GLU A 102 20.53 -52.30 -49.39
CA GLU A 102 20.92 -51.59 -50.62
C GLU A 102 19.88 -50.59 -51.17
N ILE A 103 20.10 -49.30 -50.92
CA ILE A 103 19.30 -48.20 -51.46
C ILE A 103 19.99 -47.67 -52.72
N GLN A 104 19.34 -47.84 -53.88
CA GLN A 104 19.87 -47.39 -55.17
C GLN A 104 20.01 -45.86 -55.23
N VAL A 105 20.88 -45.38 -56.12
CA VAL A 105 21.10 -43.94 -56.35
C VAL A 105 19.79 -43.27 -56.79
N GLY A 106 19.42 -42.18 -56.11
CA GLY A 106 18.16 -41.45 -56.34
C GLY A 106 16.91 -42.14 -55.80
N ALA A 107 17.01 -43.35 -55.25
CA ALA A 107 15.86 -44.07 -54.72
C ALA A 107 15.42 -43.51 -53.37
N ARG A 108 14.10 -43.50 -53.17
CA ARG A 108 13.45 -43.25 -51.88
C ARG A 108 12.85 -44.55 -51.38
N VAL A 109 13.18 -44.91 -50.15
CA VAL A 109 12.70 -46.15 -49.54
C VAL A 109 11.97 -45.85 -48.24
N LYS A 110 10.86 -46.55 -48.03
CA LYS A 110 10.19 -46.60 -46.72
C LYS A 110 10.98 -47.56 -45.83
N VAL A 111 11.41 -47.07 -44.67
CA VAL A 111 12.15 -47.88 -43.69
C VAL A 111 11.14 -48.72 -42.89
N PRO A 112 11.30 -50.05 -42.82
CA PRO A 112 10.41 -50.89 -42.05
C PRO A 112 10.63 -50.72 -40.53
N GLY A 113 9.57 -50.97 -39.75
CA GLY A 113 9.60 -50.91 -38.28
C GLY A 113 9.28 -49.53 -37.70
N GLU A 114 9.45 -49.41 -36.38
CA GLU A 114 9.19 -48.21 -35.60
C GLU A 114 10.41 -47.88 -34.74
N ILE A 115 10.69 -46.59 -34.55
CA ILE A 115 11.75 -46.11 -33.65
C ILE A 115 11.07 -45.48 -32.44
N LYS A 116 11.50 -45.84 -31.23
CA LYS A 116 10.95 -45.36 -29.97
C LYS A 116 11.97 -44.48 -29.25
N ALA A 117 11.54 -43.36 -28.71
CA ALA A 117 12.35 -42.52 -27.82
C ALA A 117 11.53 -42.10 -26.59
N LEU A 118 12.15 -42.01 -25.43
CA LEU A 118 11.56 -41.51 -24.19
C LEU A 118 11.74 -39.99 -24.13
N ILE A 119 10.67 -39.27 -23.81
CA ILE A 119 10.76 -37.87 -23.43
C ILE A 119 11.26 -37.81 -21.99
N LYS A 120 12.45 -37.24 -21.80
CA LYS A 120 13.09 -37.13 -20.50
C LYS A 120 12.27 -36.23 -19.59
N ASN A 121 12.29 -36.60 -18.31
CA ASN A 121 11.77 -35.75 -17.25
C ASN A 121 12.60 -34.47 -17.13
N GLU A 122 11.93 -33.35 -16.85
CA GLU A 122 12.57 -32.08 -16.57
C GLU A 122 13.60 -32.22 -15.43
N THR A 123 14.83 -31.76 -15.68
CA THR A 123 15.96 -31.84 -14.73
C THR A 123 16.23 -30.51 -14.02
N ALA A 124 15.82 -29.39 -14.62
CA ALA A 124 15.99 -28.05 -14.05
C ALA A 124 14.70 -27.60 -13.34
N LYS A 125 14.82 -26.91 -12.21
CA LYS A 125 13.66 -26.29 -11.57
C LYS A 125 13.19 -25.09 -12.39
N ARG A 126 11.91 -25.09 -12.76
CA ARG A 126 11.25 -23.94 -13.40
C ARG A 126 11.01 -22.79 -12.44
N ALA A 127 10.87 -21.59 -13.00
CA ALA A 127 10.34 -20.46 -12.26
C ALA A 127 8.90 -20.79 -11.82
N PRO A 128 8.45 -20.32 -10.64
CA PRO A 128 7.09 -20.58 -10.22
C PRO A 128 6.06 -20.01 -11.19
N SER A 129 4.89 -20.62 -11.24
CA SER A 129 3.77 -20.25 -12.13
C SER A 129 4.07 -20.34 -13.64
N SER A 130 5.17 -20.99 -14.04
CA SER A 130 5.50 -21.16 -15.45
C SER A 130 5.06 -22.52 -15.98
N ASP A 131 4.31 -22.51 -17.08
CA ASP A 131 3.92 -23.72 -17.82
C ASP A 131 5.13 -24.34 -18.53
N LEU A 132 5.12 -25.67 -18.69
CA LEU A 132 6.11 -26.35 -19.53
C LEU A 132 5.65 -26.22 -20.98
N PHE A 133 6.44 -25.53 -21.80
CA PHE A 133 6.15 -25.36 -23.23
C PHE A 133 7.47 -25.33 -24.01
N ILE A 134 7.90 -26.49 -24.51
CA ILE A 134 9.19 -26.62 -25.22
C ILE A 134 8.96 -27.03 -26.66
N ASN A 135 9.35 -26.17 -27.60
CA ASN A 135 9.45 -26.54 -29.00
C ASN A 135 10.75 -27.31 -29.23
N HIS A 136 10.67 -28.58 -29.58
CA HIS A 136 11.82 -29.45 -29.83
C HIS A 136 11.77 -30.03 -31.24
N GLU A 137 12.93 -30.19 -31.87
CA GLU A 137 13.02 -30.84 -33.18
C GLU A 137 13.53 -32.27 -33.02
N VAL A 138 12.68 -33.24 -33.33
CA VAL A 138 13.08 -34.64 -33.40
C VAL A 138 14.01 -34.81 -34.59
N SER A 139 15.23 -35.28 -34.35
CA SER A 139 16.19 -35.62 -35.39
C SER A 139 16.59 -37.08 -35.30
N LEU A 140 16.92 -37.69 -36.44
CA LEU A 140 17.35 -39.08 -36.51
C LEU A 140 18.85 -39.16 -36.79
N ILE A 141 19.49 -40.15 -36.20
CA ILE A 141 20.90 -40.48 -36.43
C ILE A 141 21.00 -41.88 -37.02
N ALA A 142 21.77 -42.01 -38.10
CA ALA A 142 22.13 -43.29 -38.67
C ALA A 142 23.58 -43.61 -38.36
N SER A 143 23.88 -44.84 -37.94
CA SER A 143 25.23 -45.29 -37.66
C SER A 143 25.50 -46.68 -38.21
N PHE A 144 26.77 -46.92 -38.55
CA PHE A 144 27.25 -48.27 -38.83
C PHE A 144 27.67 -48.94 -37.53
N GLU A 145 27.05 -50.08 -37.23
CA GLU A 145 27.33 -50.82 -36.00
C GLU A 145 28.81 -51.20 -35.86
N ARG A 146 29.44 -51.65 -36.95
CA ARG A 146 30.86 -52.04 -36.95
C ARG A 146 31.85 -50.87 -36.86
N LEU A 147 31.44 -49.68 -37.28
CA LEU A 147 32.31 -48.50 -37.31
C LEU A 147 32.06 -47.57 -36.12
N GLU A 148 30.95 -47.78 -35.41
CA GLU A 148 30.46 -46.92 -34.34
C GLU A 148 30.52 -45.43 -34.72
N ARG A 149 30.15 -45.12 -35.97
CA ARG A 149 30.23 -43.77 -36.53
C ARG A 149 28.90 -43.36 -37.13
N ALA A 150 28.51 -42.13 -36.84
CA ALA A 150 27.34 -41.48 -37.40
C ALA A 150 27.56 -41.12 -38.87
N LEU A 151 26.50 -41.22 -39.67
CA LEU A 151 26.46 -40.75 -41.05
C LEU A 151 26.32 -39.22 -41.07
N PRO A 152 27.31 -38.47 -41.60
CA PRO A 152 27.35 -37.01 -41.47
C PRO A 152 26.16 -36.30 -42.09
N GLU A 153 25.59 -36.81 -43.18
CA GLU A 153 24.51 -36.13 -43.92
C GLU A 153 23.11 -36.64 -43.59
N PHE A 154 22.97 -37.59 -42.66
CA PHE A 154 21.69 -38.24 -42.40
C PHE A 154 20.66 -37.30 -41.75
N HIS A 155 21.13 -36.37 -40.92
CA HIS A 155 20.29 -35.37 -40.24
C HIS A 155 19.95 -34.15 -41.11
N VAL A 156 20.56 -34.02 -42.30
CA VAL A 156 20.42 -32.83 -43.15
C VAL A 156 19.08 -32.88 -43.90
N GLY A 157 18.08 -32.13 -43.41
CA GLY A 157 16.86 -31.81 -44.15
C GLY A 157 15.60 -32.60 -43.78
N GLY A 158 15.47 -33.11 -42.55
CA GLY A 158 14.27 -33.84 -42.16
C GLY A 158 14.11 -34.03 -40.65
N GLY A 159 14.04 -32.94 -39.87
CA GLY A 159 13.54 -33.01 -38.50
C GLY A 159 12.03 -32.79 -38.46
N ALA A 160 11.39 -33.28 -37.40
CA ALA A 160 9.97 -33.05 -37.15
C ALA A 160 9.81 -32.26 -35.84
N PRO A 161 9.12 -31.11 -35.85
CA PRO A 161 8.87 -30.37 -34.63
C PRO A 161 7.86 -31.11 -33.75
N ILE A 162 8.14 -31.14 -32.45
CA ILE A 162 7.21 -31.54 -31.40
C ILE A 162 7.15 -30.44 -30.34
N GLN A 163 6.05 -30.43 -29.60
CA GLN A 163 5.83 -29.50 -28.50
C GLN A 163 5.68 -30.30 -27.21
N ILE A 164 6.66 -30.17 -26.31
CA ILE A 164 6.68 -30.88 -25.03
C ILE A 164 5.98 -30.03 -23.97
N GLN A 165 4.91 -30.56 -23.39
CA GLN A 165 4.09 -29.91 -22.36
C GLN A 165 3.33 -30.94 -21.51
N TYR A 166 2.73 -30.52 -20.40
CA TYR A 166 1.87 -31.39 -19.59
C TYR A 166 0.40 -31.34 -20.06
N PRO A 167 -0.38 -32.43 -19.89
CA PRO A 167 -1.77 -32.51 -20.38
C PRO A 167 -2.78 -31.73 -19.53
N LEU A 168 -2.40 -31.33 -18.31
CA LEU A 168 -3.22 -30.51 -17.42
C LEU A 168 -2.56 -29.15 -17.20
N GLN A 169 -3.39 -28.09 -17.16
CA GLN A 169 -2.99 -26.71 -16.90
C GLN A 169 -3.67 -26.21 -15.63
N LEU A 170 -2.89 -25.69 -14.69
CA LEU A 170 -3.37 -25.14 -13.43
C LEU A 170 -3.40 -23.60 -13.51
N SER A 171 -4.52 -22.99 -13.16
CA SER A 171 -4.62 -21.54 -13.07
C SER A 171 -3.99 -21.00 -11.77
N PRO A 172 -3.49 -19.76 -11.74
CA PRO A 172 -3.10 -19.11 -10.50
C PRO A 172 -4.26 -19.06 -9.48
N PRO A 173 -3.99 -19.29 -8.18
CA PRO A 173 -5.03 -19.29 -7.17
C PRO A 173 -5.59 -17.88 -6.91
N ARG A 174 -6.92 -17.83 -6.84
CA ARG A 174 -7.71 -16.68 -6.39
C ARG A 174 -7.74 -16.70 -4.86
N HIS A 175 -7.19 -15.64 -4.26
CA HIS A 175 -7.09 -15.46 -2.81
C HIS A 175 -7.18 -13.98 -2.42
N LEU A 176 -7.23 -13.72 -1.11
CA LEU A 176 -7.11 -12.38 -0.51
C LEU A 176 -5.64 -12.12 -0.11
N ASP A 177 -5.14 -10.89 -0.31
CA ASP A 177 -3.76 -10.54 0.09
C ASP A 177 -3.59 -10.40 1.62
N CYS A 178 -4.70 -10.26 2.35
CA CYS A 178 -4.69 -10.14 3.81
C CYS A 178 -5.94 -10.80 4.40
N VAL A 179 -5.76 -11.49 5.52
CA VAL A 179 -6.81 -12.19 6.27
C VAL A 179 -6.65 -11.94 7.76
N ALA A 180 -7.75 -11.95 8.52
CA ALA A 180 -7.66 -11.78 9.95
C ALA A 180 -7.48 -13.13 10.66
N LYS A 181 -6.82 -13.11 11.82
CA LYS A 181 -6.74 -14.30 12.68
C LYS A 181 -8.14 -14.82 13.02
N GLY A 182 -8.32 -16.15 12.99
CA GLY A 182 -9.58 -16.81 13.27
C GLY A 182 -10.65 -16.67 12.17
N ASP A 183 -10.34 -16.11 11.00
CA ASP A 183 -11.26 -16.12 9.87
C ASP A 183 -11.25 -17.48 9.16
N ASN A 184 -12.42 -17.87 8.61
CA ASN A 184 -12.50 -18.93 7.61
C ASN A 184 -12.37 -18.31 6.22
N VAL A 185 -11.42 -18.80 5.44
CA VAL A 185 -11.02 -18.23 4.15
C VAL A 185 -11.10 -19.29 3.05
N ARG A 186 -11.68 -18.91 1.91
CA ARG A 186 -11.80 -19.76 0.72
C ARG A 186 -10.77 -19.37 -0.31
N PHE A 187 -10.09 -20.38 -0.86
CA PHE A 187 -9.18 -20.25 -1.99
C PHE A 187 -9.81 -20.94 -3.19
N LEU A 188 -9.67 -20.34 -4.38
CA LEU A 188 -10.26 -20.89 -5.60
C LEU A 188 -9.19 -21.03 -6.68
N TRP A 189 -9.17 -22.14 -7.41
CA TRP A 189 -8.39 -22.30 -8.63
C TRP A 189 -9.14 -23.16 -9.64
N THR A 190 -8.58 -23.29 -10.82
CA THR A 190 -9.16 -24.08 -11.91
C THR A 190 -8.10 -24.96 -12.51
N LEU A 191 -8.46 -26.22 -12.74
CA LEU A 191 -7.64 -27.18 -13.45
C LEU A 191 -8.29 -27.47 -14.80
N LYS A 192 -7.51 -27.36 -15.87
CA LYS A 192 -7.97 -27.56 -17.25
C LYS A 192 -7.28 -28.75 -17.88
N ASN A 193 -8.03 -29.61 -18.55
CA ASN A 193 -7.47 -30.64 -19.41
C ASN A 193 -7.30 -30.10 -20.83
N ILE A 194 -6.06 -30.01 -21.32
CA ILE A 194 -5.74 -29.54 -22.67
C ILE A 194 -5.44 -30.68 -23.65
N SER A 195 -5.48 -31.93 -23.20
CA SER A 195 -5.34 -33.10 -24.06
C SER A 195 -6.65 -33.45 -24.76
N THR A 196 -6.57 -34.35 -25.74
CA THR A 196 -7.76 -34.89 -26.43
C THR A 196 -8.37 -36.11 -25.74
N LYS A 197 -7.85 -36.53 -24.58
CA LYS A 197 -8.30 -37.70 -23.82
C LYS A 197 -8.70 -37.35 -22.39
N PRO A 198 -9.64 -38.10 -21.77
CA PRO A 198 -9.99 -37.87 -20.37
C PRO A 198 -8.80 -38.22 -19.47
N TYR A 199 -8.66 -37.49 -18.37
CA TYR A 199 -7.56 -37.63 -17.44
C TYR A 199 -8.04 -37.79 -15.99
N GLY A 200 -7.39 -38.62 -15.18
CA GLY A 200 -7.78 -38.87 -13.78
C GLY A 200 -7.71 -40.35 -13.41
N VAL A 201 -7.92 -40.65 -12.12
CA VAL A 201 -7.74 -42.00 -11.56
C VAL A 201 -8.80 -43.01 -12.04
N GLN A 202 -9.99 -42.55 -12.44
CA GLN A 202 -11.09 -43.40 -12.93
C GLN A 202 -11.10 -43.56 -14.46
N THR A 203 -10.17 -42.92 -15.16
CA THR A 203 -10.08 -43.00 -16.63
C THR A 203 -9.45 -44.31 -17.10
N GLN A 204 -9.55 -44.60 -18.41
CA GLN A 204 -8.92 -45.78 -19.01
C GLN A 204 -7.41 -45.90 -18.72
N HIS A 205 -6.72 -44.76 -18.58
CA HIS A 205 -5.30 -44.72 -18.28
C HIS A 205 -5.01 -44.70 -16.76
N GLY A 206 -6.02 -44.52 -15.90
CA GLY A 206 -5.93 -44.66 -14.45
C GLY A 206 -4.79 -43.88 -13.81
N ARG A 207 -4.61 -42.61 -14.19
CA ARG A 207 -3.43 -41.82 -13.84
C ARG A 207 -3.72 -40.86 -12.70
N TYR A 208 -2.79 -40.78 -11.74
CA TYR A 208 -2.93 -39.86 -10.62
C TYR A 208 -2.74 -38.42 -11.09
N ALA A 209 -3.76 -37.60 -10.86
CA ALA A 209 -3.72 -36.15 -10.96
C ALA A 209 -4.34 -35.59 -9.68
N ALA A 210 -3.69 -34.60 -9.09
CA ALA A 210 -4.25 -33.86 -7.97
C ALA A 210 -3.72 -32.43 -7.97
N THR A 211 -4.46 -31.52 -7.34
CA THR A 211 -3.87 -30.28 -6.84
C THR A 211 -3.51 -30.44 -5.37
N ARG A 212 -2.35 -29.94 -4.96
CA ARG A 212 -1.89 -30.01 -3.58
C ARG A 212 -1.67 -28.61 -3.03
N LEU A 213 -2.45 -28.24 -2.02
CA LEU A 213 -2.24 -27.02 -1.25
C LEU A 213 -1.39 -27.36 -0.02
N THR A 214 -0.27 -26.67 0.19
CA THR A 214 0.62 -26.86 1.33
C THR A 214 0.79 -25.56 2.11
N ASP A 215 0.70 -25.68 3.43
CA ASP A 215 1.02 -24.62 4.39
C ASP A 215 2.29 -24.98 5.19
N PRO A 216 3.47 -24.52 4.75
CA PRO A 216 4.73 -24.79 5.43
C PRO A 216 4.82 -24.14 6.81
N ASP A 217 4.09 -23.05 7.06
CA ASP A 217 4.16 -22.28 8.30
C ASP A 217 3.13 -22.75 9.34
N SER A 218 2.21 -23.64 8.96
CA SER A 218 1.11 -24.14 9.81
C SER A 218 0.28 -23.01 10.44
N VAL A 219 0.08 -21.94 9.68
CA VAL A 219 -0.73 -20.77 10.04
C VAL A 219 -2.21 -21.04 9.79
N PHE A 220 -2.53 -21.93 8.85
CA PHE A 220 -3.88 -22.29 8.42
C PHE A 220 -4.19 -23.73 8.84
N ASN A 221 -5.42 -23.95 9.32
CA ASN A 221 -5.97 -25.27 9.51
C ASN A 221 -6.74 -25.67 8.25
N LEU A 222 -6.19 -26.64 7.52
CA LEU A 222 -6.72 -27.16 6.26
C LEU A 222 -7.85 -28.17 6.55
N LYS A 223 -9.11 -27.82 6.21
CA LYS A 223 -10.30 -28.64 6.50
C LYS A 223 -10.21 -30.07 5.94
N TYR A 224 -9.58 -30.24 4.77
CA TYR A 224 -9.47 -31.51 4.05
C TYR A 224 -8.04 -32.07 4.01
N ALA A 225 -7.17 -31.68 4.95
CA ALA A 225 -5.79 -32.17 4.92
C ALA A 225 -5.69 -33.67 5.23
N SER A 226 -4.97 -34.40 4.37
CA SER A 226 -4.58 -35.79 4.59
C SER A 226 -3.44 -35.98 5.63
N GLY A 227 -2.95 -34.87 6.20
CA GLY A 227 -1.87 -34.77 7.20
C GLY A 227 -1.91 -33.41 7.91
N GLU A 228 -0.82 -33.00 8.59
CA GLU A 228 -0.83 -31.73 9.37
C GLU A 228 -0.67 -30.45 8.50
N SER A 229 -0.16 -30.53 7.27
CA SER A 229 0.23 -29.33 6.50
C SER A 229 -0.12 -29.33 5.01
N SER A 230 -0.83 -30.35 4.50
CA SER A 230 -1.18 -30.42 3.07
C SER A 230 -2.53 -31.07 2.80
N ALA A 231 -3.28 -30.50 1.85
CA ALA A 231 -4.54 -31.04 1.33
C ALA A 231 -4.38 -31.37 -0.16
N ASP A 232 -4.80 -32.57 -0.54
CA ASP A 232 -4.75 -33.08 -1.92
C ASP A 232 -6.18 -33.19 -2.46
N ASP A 233 -6.47 -32.48 -3.55
CA ASP A 233 -7.70 -32.59 -4.32
C ASP A 233 -7.46 -33.53 -5.51
N VAL A 234 -7.76 -34.81 -5.33
CA VAL A 234 -7.55 -35.84 -6.35
C VAL A 234 -8.63 -35.75 -7.43
N ILE A 235 -8.19 -35.81 -8.69
CA ILE A 235 -9.07 -35.74 -9.86
C ILE A 235 -9.48 -37.15 -10.27
N ASP A 236 -10.77 -37.46 -10.11
CA ASP A 236 -11.37 -38.72 -10.56
C ASP A 236 -11.37 -38.84 -12.08
N GLU A 237 -11.98 -37.88 -12.76
CA GLU A 237 -12.06 -37.81 -14.21
C GLU A 237 -12.27 -36.35 -14.65
N LEU A 238 -11.46 -35.91 -15.62
CA LEU A 238 -11.54 -34.60 -16.26
C LEU A 238 -11.55 -34.79 -17.77
N LEU A 239 -12.68 -34.51 -18.41
CA LEU A 239 -12.90 -34.70 -19.83
C LEU A 239 -12.02 -33.79 -20.71
N PRO A 240 -11.78 -34.13 -21.99
CA PRO A 240 -11.04 -33.28 -22.92
C PRO A 240 -11.60 -31.86 -23.00
N GLY A 241 -10.75 -30.85 -22.83
CA GLY A 241 -11.15 -29.44 -22.88
C GLY A 241 -11.97 -28.96 -21.68
N ALA A 242 -12.32 -29.83 -20.74
CA ALA A 242 -13.08 -29.47 -19.55
C ALA A 242 -12.19 -28.72 -18.54
N GLU A 243 -12.86 -27.88 -17.75
CA GLU A 243 -12.29 -27.11 -16.66
C GLU A 243 -13.05 -27.48 -15.38
N VAL A 244 -12.30 -27.80 -14.32
CA VAL A 244 -12.87 -28.08 -13.00
C VAL A 244 -12.45 -26.96 -12.04
N PRO A 245 -13.42 -26.18 -11.50
CA PRO A 245 -13.13 -25.29 -10.40
C PRO A 245 -12.90 -26.12 -9.13
N ILE A 246 -11.89 -25.73 -8.35
CA ILE A 246 -11.55 -26.34 -7.08
C ILE A 246 -11.53 -25.22 -6.05
N ASP A 247 -12.16 -25.46 -4.91
CA ASP A 247 -12.09 -24.58 -3.75
C ASP A 247 -11.68 -25.32 -2.48
N GLN A 248 -10.99 -24.60 -1.61
CA GLN A 248 -10.51 -25.10 -0.33
C GLN A 248 -10.79 -24.04 0.73
N ASP A 249 -11.50 -24.45 1.78
CA ASP A 249 -11.78 -23.63 2.96
C ASP A 249 -10.73 -23.91 4.03
N LEU A 250 -10.14 -22.84 4.57
CA LEU A 250 -9.12 -22.89 5.61
C LEU A 250 -9.48 -21.97 6.76
N MET A 251 -9.18 -22.39 7.98
CA MET A 251 -9.30 -21.52 9.15
C MET A 251 -7.94 -20.92 9.49
N VAL A 252 -7.83 -19.59 9.55
CA VAL A 252 -6.63 -18.92 10.03
C VAL A 252 -6.47 -19.18 11.52
N SER A 253 -5.33 -19.72 11.94
CA SER A 253 -5.08 -20.06 13.34
C SER A 253 -5.29 -18.86 14.26
N SER A 254 -6.01 -19.07 15.37
CA SER A 254 -6.18 -18.06 16.41
C SER A 254 -4.87 -17.72 17.14
N SER A 255 -3.85 -18.60 17.06
CA SER A 255 -2.52 -18.37 17.61
C SER A 255 -1.55 -17.71 16.61
N ALA A 256 -1.98 -17.47 15.37
CA ALA A 256 -1.16 -16.82 14.37
C ALA A 256 -0.71 -15.43 14.86
N MET A 257 0.56 -15.11 14.63
CA MET A 257 1.12 -13.81 15.00
C MET A 257 0.52 -12.72 14.11
N GLU A 258 -0.10 -11.70 14.71
CA GLU A 258 -0.63 -10.57 13.95
C GLU A 258 0.48 -9.80 13.23
N TYR A 259 0.18 -9.35 12.02
CA TYR A 259 1.11 -8.65 11.13
C TYR A 259 2.36 -9.51 10.86
N SER A 260 2.12 -10.79 10.56
CA SER A 260 3.08 -11.71 9.97
C SER A 260 2.71 -11.99 8.51
N ASP A 261 3.61 -12.66 7.80
CA ASP A 261 3.33 -13.19 6.48
C ASP A 261 3.24 -14.70 6.56
N SER A 262 2.33 -15.30 5.81
CA SER A 262 2.33 -16.74 5.54
C SER A 262 2.44 -16.95 4.03
N VAL A 263 3.20 -17.98 3.64
CA VAL A 263 3.39 -18.36 2.23
C VAL A 263 2.79 -19.73 2.00
N LEU A 264 1.79 -19.80 1.14
CA LEU A 264 1.17 -21.05 0.73
C LEU A 264 1.72 -21.49 -0.63
N THR A 265 1.75 -22.80 -0.86
CA THR A 265 2.13 -23.38 -2.16
C THR A 265 1.00 -24.22 -2.72
N LEU A 266 0.63 -23.96 -3.98
CA LEU A 266 -0.31 -24.77 -4.73
C LEU A 266 0.43 -25.49 -5.85
N ASP A 267 0.47 -26.82 -5.78
CA ASP A 267 1.14 -27.70 -6.72
C ASP A 267 0.14 -28.46 -7.60
N LEU A 268 0.47 -28.61 -8.88
CA LEU A 268 -0.15 -29.62 -9.74
C LEU A 268 0.67 -30.91 -9.66
N MET A 269 0.08 -31.96 -9.10
CA MET A 269 0.71 -33.27 -8.92
C MET A 269 0.28 -34.23 -10.03
N LEU A 270 1.23 -34.74 -10.81
CA LEU A 270 0.98 -35.75 -11.86
C LEU A 270 1.90 -36.96 -11.68
N SER A 271 1.38 -38.18 -11.82
CA SER A 271 2.21 -39.39 -11.91
C SER A 271 2.89 -39.53 -13.27
N ASP A 272 4.00 -40.27 -13.36
CA ASP A 272 4.63 -40.60 -14.64
C ASP A 272 3.72 -41.50 -15.51
N PRO A 273 3.62 -41.28 -16.83
CA PRO A 273 2.75 -42.07 -17.70
C PRO A 273 3.25 -43.51 -17.91
N SER A 274 4.57 -43.72 -17.91
CA SER A 274 5.21 -45.02 -18.12
C SER A 274 5.13 -45.98 -16.92
N LYS A 275 4.69 -45.51 -15.75
CA LYS A 275 4.66 -46.30 -14.50
C LYS A 275 3.26 -46.78 -14.09
N VAL A 276 2.25 -46.62 -14.94
CA VAL A 276 0.90 -47.16 -14.69
C VAL A 276 0.94 -48.69 -14.83
N GLN A 277 1.30 -49.39 -13.75
CA GLN A 277 1.08 -50.83 -13.67
C GLN A 277 -0.41 -51.10 -13.45
N LYS A 278 -0.95 -52.10 -14.17
CA LYS A 278 -2.35 -52.51 -14.12
C LYS A 278 -2.90 -52.59 -12.68
N GLY A 279 -3.69 -51.59 -12.28
CA GLY A 279 -4.68 -51.74 -11.21
C GLY A 279 -4.50 -50.90 -9.94
N THR A 280 -3.42 -50.13 -9.78
CA THR A 280 -3.31 -49.22 -8.62
C THR A 280 -2.65 -47.89 -9.00
N PRO A 281 -3.39 -46.76 -9.03
CA PRO A 281 -2.78 -45.45 -9.16
C PRO A 281 -1.85 -45.23 -7.96
N SER A 282 -0.55 -45.23 -8.19
CA SER A 282 0.43 -45.09 -7.11
C SER A 282 0.73 -43.62 -6.86
N VAL A 283 0.20 -43.09 -5.76
CA VAL A 283 0.53 -41.75 -5.22
C VAL A 283 2.06 -41.55 -5.11
N LEU A 284 2.81 -42.65 -4.90
CA LEU A 284 4.27 -42.65 -4.75
C LEU A 284 5.03 -42.23 -6.01
N SER A 285 4.40 -42.23 -7.19
CA SER A 285 5.03 -41.79 -8.44
C SER A 285 4.61 -40.39 -8.87
N ALA A 286 3.72 -39.71 -8.12
CA ALA A 286 3.29 -38.36 -8.40
C ALA A 286 4.40 -37.34 -8.06
N ARG A 287 4.58 -36.35 -8.94
CA ARG A 287 5.51 -35.22 -8.74
C ARG A 287 4.82 -33.91 -9.03
N SER A 288 5.30 -32.83 -8.41
CA SER A 288 4.85 -31.48 -8.76
C SER A 288 5.39 -31.13 -10.15
N VAL A 289 4.49 -30.80 -11.07
CA VAL A 289 4.80 -30.38 -12.44
C VAL A 289 4.55 -28.88 -12.66
N MET A 290 3.93 -28.20 -11.70
CA MET A 290 3.70 -26.76 -11.69
C MET A 290 3.46 -26.32 -10.25
N THR A 291 4.05 -25.19 -9.84
CA THR A 291 3.92 -24.65 -8.49
C THR A 291 3.57 -23.17 -8.54
N HIS A 292 2.53 -22.77 -7.82
CA HIS A 292 2.22 -21.38 -7.50
C HIS A 292 2.59 -21.08 -6.05
N PHE A 293 3.24 -19.93 -5.81
CA PHE A 293 3.42 -19.38 -4.47
C PHE A 293 2.54 -18.15 -4.33
N PHE A 294 1.85 -18.04 -3.21
CA PHE A 294 1.10 -16.84 -2.89
C PHE A 294 1.29 -16.52 -1.41
N LYS A 295 1.41 -15.22 -1.17
CA LYS A 295 1.82 -14.65 0.11
C LYS A 295 0.64 -13.87 0.67
N MET A 296 0.32 -14.09 1.94
CA MET A 296 -0.77 -13.42 2.61
C MET A 296 -0.29 -12.80 3.91
N GLN A 297 -0.74 -11.57 4.16
CA GLN A 297 -0.50 -10.92 5.44
C GLN A 297 -1.58 -11.36 6.44
N ILE A 298 -1.15 -11.86 7.60
CA ILE A 298 -2.06 -12.14 8.72
C ILE A 298 -2.24 -10.87 9.53
N SER A 299 -3.48 -10.50 9.85
CA SER A 299 -3.79 -9.27 10.59
C SER A 299 -4.73 -9.52 11.77
N GLY A 300 -4.78 -8.56 12.70
CA GLY A 300 -5.80 -8.55 13.75
C GLY A 300 -7.11 -7.97 13.22
N LYS A 301 -8.24 -8.39 13.79
CA LYS A 301 -9.51 -7.69 13.57
C LYS A 301 -9.46 -6.32 14.23
N TYR A 302 -9.95 -5.31 13.53
CA TYR A 302 -10.02 -3.96 14.11
C TYR A 302 -10.98 -3.97 15.30
N GLN A 303 -10.52 -3.46 16.43
CA GLN A 303 -11.33 -3.22 17.61
C GLN A 303 -11.08 -1.80 18.08
N TYR A 304 -12.14 -0.99 18.14
CA TYR A 304 -12.01 0.38 18.59
C TYR A 304 -11.79 0.43 20.10
N ASN A 305 -10.67 1.00 20.52
CA ASN A 305 -10.43 1.32 21.92
C ASN A 305 -10.60 2.84 22.12
N PRO A 306 -11.59 3.30 22.92
CA PRO A 306 -11.77 4.74 23.15
C PRO A 306 -10.55 5.41 23.78
N ARG A 307 -9.73 4.64 24.50
CA ARG A 307 -8.47 5.10 25.12
C ARG A 307 -7.33 5.25 24.12
N SER A 308 -7.39 4.61 22.96
CA SER A 308 -6.36 4.74 21.93
C SER A 308 -6.25 6.18 21.46
N ARG A 309 -5.00 6.66 21.42
CA ARG A 309 -4.64 8.04 21.05
C ARG A 309 -4.09 8.15 19.64
N CYS A 310 -3.77 7.00 19.06
CA CYS A 310 -3.31 6.84 17.70
C CYS A 310 -4.15 5.79 17.00
N LEU A 311 -4.51 6.07 15.75
CA LEU A 311 -4.91 5.07 14.77
C LEU A 311 -3.75 4.83 13.82
N LEU A 312 -3.33 3.58 13.66
CA LEU A 312 -2.36 3.15 12.66
C LEU A 312 -3.11 2.45 11.51
N VAL A 313 -3.17 3.10 10.35
CA VAL A 313 -3.75 2.56 9.13
C VAL A 313 -2.66 1.89 8.29
N VAL A 314 -2.85 0.61 8.00
CA VAL A 314 -1.92 -0.25 7.24
C VAL A 314 -2.67 -0.96 6.11
N ASN A 315 -1.93 -1.61 5.22
CA ASN A 315 -2.46 -2.50 4.18
C ASN A 315 -1.51 -3.69 3.94
N SER A 316 -1.91 -4.62 3.08
CA SER A 316 -1.12 -5.77 2.64
C SER A 316 0.22 -5.41 2.00
N GLY A 317 0.38 -4.20 1.50
CA GLY A 317 1.66 -3.66 0.99
C GLY A 317 2.53 -3.01 2.07
N THR A 318 2.07 -2.90 3.31
CA THR A 318 2.82 -2.29 4.42
C THR A 318 3.76 -3.34 5.03
N PRO A 319 5.08 -3.09 5.08
CA PRO A 319 6.01 -4.06 5.65
C PRO A 319 5.70 -4.37 7.12
N ASN A 320 5.53 -5.65 7.46
CA ASN A 320 5.23 -6.11 8.82
C ASN A 320 6.18 -5.54 9.87
N LYS A 321 7.48 -5.47 9.56
CA LYS A 321 8.50 -4.89 10.45
C LYS A 321 8.19 -3.43 10.80
N ALA A 322 7.76 -2.65 9.81
CA ALA A 322 7.41 -1.24 9.97
C ALA A 322 6.14 -1.04 10.83
N ILE A 323 5.19 -1.97 10.72
CA ILE A 323 4.00 -2.03 11.58
C ILE A 323 4.43 -2.25 13.04
N HIS A 324 5.21 -3.32 13.29
CA HIS A 324 5.72 -3.66 14.62
C HIS A 324 6.59 -2.56 15.25
N GLN A 325 7.46 -1.90 14.46
CA GLN A 325 8.29 -0.80 14.95
C GLN A 325 7.47 0.40 15.42
N ILE A 326 6.44 0.80 14.67
CA ILE A 326 5.57 1.91 15.07
C ILE A 326 4.72 1.52 16.29
N ILE A 327 4.14 0.32 16.32
CA ILE A 327 3.37 -0.16 17.48
C ILE A 327 4.26 -0.17 18.72
N LYS A 328 5.46 -0.75 18.63
CA LYS A 328 6.43 -0.78 19.73
C LYS A 328 6.80 0.63 20.17
N PHE A 329 7.10 1.54 19.24
CA PHE A 329 7.42 2.92 19.60
C PHE A 329 6.26 3.63 20.31
N ILE A 330 5.02 3.50 19.82
CA ILE A 330 3.87 4.16 20.45
C ILE A 330 3.58 3.54 21.83
N ARG A 331 3.56 2.22 21.94
CA ARG A 331 3.24 1.52 23.21
C ARG A 331 4.36 1.59 24.24
N THR A 332 5.62 1.46 23.85
CA THR A 332 6.74 1.42 24.81
C THR A 332 7.50 2.74 24.89
N GLY A 333 7.68 3.42 23.75
CA GLY A 333 8.42 4.68 23.66
C GLY A 333 7.58 5.88 24.10
N LEU A 334 6.32 5.93 23.69
CA LEU A 334 5.36 6.96 24.11
C LEU A 334 4.43 6.48 25.24
N GLN A 335 4.29 5.19 25.51
CA GLN A 335 3.33 4.70 26.51
C GLN A 335 1.89 5.18 26.25
N LEU A 336 1.50 5.11 24.98
CA LEU A 336 0.16 5.40 24.51
C LEU A 336 -0.46 4.15 23.89
N GLU A 337 -1.79 4.07 23.93
CA GLU A 337 -2.55 3.05 23.21
C GLU A 337 -2.69 3.41 21.73
N VAL A 338 -2.62 2.37 20.89
CA VAL A 338 -2.74 2.44 19.44
C VAL A 338 -3.70 1.37 18.96
N ASP A 339 -4.67 1.79 18.17
CA ASP A 339 -5.51 0.90 17.38
C ASP A 339 -4.90 0.75 15.99
N ILE A 340 -5.08 -0.42 15.40
CA ILE A 340 -4.52 -0.72 14.07
C ILE A 340 -5.68 -1.11 13.16
N TYR A 341 -5.75 -0.46 12.00
CA TYR A 341 -6.75 -0.73 10.99
C TYR A 341 -6.08 -1.14 9.70
N ASN A 342 -6.31 -2.39 9.27
CA ASN A 342 -5.80 -2.89 8.02
C ASN A 342 -6.87 -2.76 6.93
N ILE A 343 -6.69 -1.79 6.02
CA ILE A 343 -7.67 -1.55 4.95
C ILE A 343 -7.77 -2.70 3.96
N SER A 344 -6.78 -3.61 3.91
CA SER A 344 -6.87 -4.80 3.05
C SER A 344 -7.89 -5.83 3.55
N LEU A 345 -8.37 -5.74 4.80
CA LEU A 345 -9.43 -6.62 5.33
C LEU A 345 -10.84 -6.17 4.94
N THR A 346 -11.04 -4.88 4.66
CA THR A 346 -12.37 -4.27 4.44
C THR A 346 -12.50 -3.61 3.07
N GLY A 347 -11.38 -3.19 2.49
CA GLY A 347 -11.28 -2.42 1.25
C GLY A 347 -11.87 -1.02 1.31
N SER A 348 -12.18 -0.49 2.50
CA SER A 348 -12.69 0.88 2.70
C SER A 348 -12.33 1.39 4.10
N PHE A 349 -12.70 2.62 4.47
CA PHE A 349 -12.60 3.12 5.85
C PHE A 349 -13.86 2.85 6.68
N THR A 350 -14.77 2.01 6.19
CA THR A 350 -15.98 1.65 6.92
C THR A 350 -15.71 0.44 7.80
N ASP A 351 -16.01 0.56 9.10
CA ASP A 351 -15.98 -0.54 10.05
C ASP A 351 -17.11 -1.52 9.70
N PRO A 352 -16.82 -2.80 9.38
CA PRO A 352 -17.84 -3.76 8.97
C PRO A 352 -18.85 -4.07 10.08
N GLU A 353 -18.45 -3.97 11.35
CA GLU A 353 -19.33 -4.30 12.48
C GLU A 353 -20.36 -3.20 12.75
N THR A 354 -19.97 -1.95 12.55
CA THR A 354 -20.79 -0.78 12.92
C THR A 354 -21.30 0.02 11.73
N SER A 355 -20.78 -0.24 10.52
CA SER A 355 -21.03 0.53 9.30
C SER A 355 -20.72 2.03 9.45
N THR A 356 -19.73 2.38 10.29
CA THR A 356 -19.30 3.77 10.51
C THR A 356 -17.89 4.02 10.00
N ASP A 357 -17.58 5.26 9.64
CA ASP A 357 -16.22 5.66 9.25
C ASP A 357 -15.28 5.51 10.46
N VAL A 358 -14.22 4.72 10.29
CA VAL A 358 -13.22 4.45 11.34
C VAL A 358 -12.48 5.73 11.73
N LEU A 359 -12.19 6.61 10.78
CA LEU A 359 -11.46 7.86 11.02
C LEU A 359 -12.23 8.79 11.95
N SER A 360 -13.58 8.78 11.87
CA SER A 360 -14.43 9.68 12.64
C SER A 360 -14.31 9.47 14.16
N ARG A 361 -13.88 8.28 14.59
CA ARG A 361 -13.66 7.92 16.01
C ARG A 361 -12.37 8.50 16.60
N TYR A 362 -11.52 9.09 15.77
CA TYR A 362 -10.22 9.65 16.18
C TYR A 362 -10.20 11.18 16.09
N GLU A 363 -11.36 11.80 16.30
CA GLU A 363 -11.48 13.25 16.44
C GLU A 363 -10.58 13.79 17.58
N GLY A 364 -9.74 14.78 17.29
CA GLY A 364 -8.77 15.34 18.24
C GLY A 364 -7.61 14.41 18.60
N LYS A 365 -7.39 13.32 17.84
CA LYS A 365 -6.33 12.32 18.06
C LYS A 365 -5.31 12.30 16.90
N SER A 366 -4.40 11.33 16.89
CA SER A 366 -3.43 11.16 15.78
C SER A 366 -3.86 10.02 14.86
N ILE A 367 -3.77 10.22 13.55
CA ILE A 367 -3.99 9.19 12.53
C ILE A 367 -2.72 9.05 11.71
N ILE A 368 -2.14 7.86 11.70
CA ILE A 368 -0.91 7.52 10.97
C ILE A 368 -1.30 6.54 9.86
N VAL A 369 -0.99 6.87 8.62
CA VAL A 369 -1.40 6.15 7.41
C VAL A 369 -0.16 5.73 6.66
N TYR A 370 0.09 4.43 6.54
CA TYR A 370 1.19 3.94 5.70
C TYR A 370 0.82 4.03 4.23
N GLY A 371 1.57 4.83 3.47
CA GLY A 371 1.33 5.14 2.07
C GLY A 371 1.89 4.12 1.08
N SER A 372 1.96 2.84 1.45
CA SER A 372 2.22 1.74 0.52
C SER A 372 1.02 1.56 -0.43
N SER A 373 1.26 1.28 -1.70
CA SER A 373 0.18 0.86 -2.61
C SER A 373 -0.28 -0.55 -2.25
N LEU A 374 -1.58 -0.81 -2.36
CA LEU A 374 -2.15 -2.15 -2.21
C LEU A 374 -2.63 -2.69 -3.56
N PRO A 375 -2.40 -3.98 -3.87
CA PRO A 375 -3.13 -4.67 -4.93
C PRO A 375 -4.60 -4.78 -4.50
N TYR A 376 -5.48 -3.96 -5.09
CA TYR A 376 -6.84 -3.79 -4.59
C TYR A 376 -7.81 -4.79 -5.21
N PHE A 377 -7.97 -5.97 -4.58
CA PHE A 377 -9.00 -6.98 -4.94
C PHE A 377 -9.11 -7.20 -6.47
N ARG A 378 -7.96 -7.29 -7.15
CA ARG A 378 -7.82 -7.45 -8.62
C ARG A 378 -8.32 -6.28 -9.49
N ALA A 379 -8.74 -5.15 -8.90
CA ALA A 379 -9.10 -3.92 -9.59
C ALA A 379 -7.91 -2.94 -9.78
N GLY A 380 -6.68 -3.48 -9.82
CA GLY A 380 -5.43 -2.74 -9.92
C GLY A 380 -4.94 -2.19 -8.59
N ASN A 381 -3.83 -1.43 -8.62
CA ASN A 381 -3.28 -0.85 -7.39
C ASN A 381 -4.11 0.37 -6.93
N ARG A 382 -4.20 0.55 -5.61
CA ARG A 382 -4.78 1.73 -4.95
C ARG A 382 -3.87 2.23 -3.85
N ASN A 383 -3.97 3.51 -3.53
CA ASN A 383 -3.34 4.11 -2.36
C ASN A 383 -4.38 4.27 -1.23
N PRO A 384 -3.97 4.30 0.04
CA PRO A 384 -4.89 4.49 1.16
C PRO A 384 -5.74 5.76 1.05
N TRP A 385 -5.18 6.87 0.56
CA TRP A 385 -5.90 8.13 0.40
C TRP A 385 -6.94 8.11 -0.73
N ASP A 386 -6.90 7.11 -1.63
CA ASP A 386 -7.94 6.93 -2.66
C ASP A 386 -9.29 6.56 -2.04
N PHE A 387 -9.29 6.01 -0.82
CA PHE A 387 -10.49 5.63 -0.07
C PHE A 387 -10.94 6.68 0.95
N MET A 388 -10.17 7.76 1.12
CA MET A 388 -10.47 8.81 2.10
C MET A 388 -11.29 9.93 1.47
N ASP A 389 -12.42 10.27 2.09
CA ASP A 389 -13.10 11.51 1.77
C ASP A 389 -12.26 12.70 2.28
N ALA A 390 -11.81 13.53 1.34
CA ALA A 390 -11.08 14.76 1.63
C ALA A 390 -11.88 15.70 2.55
N TRP A 391 -13.21 15.64 2.50
CA TRP A 391 -14.06 16.40 3.41
C TRP A 391 -13.95 15.89 4.85
N GLU A 392 -14.06 14.58 5.07
CA GLU A 392 -13.99 14.00 6.42
C GLU A 392 -12.62 14.23 7.05
N VAL A 393 -11.54 14.08 6.27
CA VAL A 393 -10.18 14.44 6.71
C VAL A 393 -10.08 15.92 7.09
N CYS A 394 -10.68 16.82 6.29
CA CYS A 394 -10.69 18.25 6.61
C CYS A 394 -11.48 18.55 7.90
N ARG A 395 -12.63 17.90 8.08
CA ARG A 395 -13.47 18.00 9.28
C ARG A 395 -12.69 17.60 10.52
N LEU A 396 -12.07 16.42 10.49
CA LEU A 396 -11.24 15.89 11.56
C LEU A 396 -10.04 16.80 11.85
N ALA A 397 -9.36 17.28 10.80
CA ALA A 397 -8.23 18.19 10.97
C ALA A 397 -8.63 19.55 11.58
N LYS A 398 -9.83 20.05 11.30
CA LYS A 398 -10.39 21.24 11.97
C LYS A 398 -10.72 20.98 13.43
N ALA A 399 -11.15 19.77 13.76
CA ALA A 399 -11.40 19.33 15.13
C ALA A 399 -10.12 19.00 15.92
N GLY A 400 -8.93 19.18 15.32
CA GLY A 400 -7.64 18.98 15.97
C GLY A 400 -7.05 17.58 15.80
N THR A 401 -7.62 16.74 14.93
CA THR A 401 -6.99 15.49 14.50
C THR A 401 -5.78 15.80 13.62
N ASN A 402 -4.69 15.10 13.84
CA ASN A 402 -3.49 15.24 13.04
C ASN A 402 -3.28 14.01 12.17
N PHE A 403 -2.75 14.22 10.97
CA PHE A 403 -2.51 13.15 10.01
C PHE A 403 -1.01 13.05 9.69
N LEU A 404 -0.52 11.82 9.66
CA LEU A 404 0.81 11.49 9.14
C LEU A 404 0.67 10.42 8.06
N PHE A 405 1.02 10.76 6.82
CA PHE A 405 1.21 9.79 5.75
C PHE A 405 2.66 9.30 5.79
N ALA A 406 2.87 8.15 6.42
CA ALA A 406 4.17 7.53 6.58
C ALA A 406 4.58 6.78 5.31
N SER A 407 5.83 6.96 4.88
CA SER A 407 6.42 6.21 3.75
C SER A 407 5.56 6.24 2.47
N ALA A 408 5.10 7.43 2.07
CA ALA A 408 4.22 7.58 0.91
C ALA A 408 4.95 7.27 -0.41
N ALA A 409 4.64 6.12 -1.01
CA ALA A 409 5.28 5.64 -2.24
C ALA A 409 4.97 6.56 -3.44
N ASP A 410 3.71 6.99 -3.59
CA ASP A 410 3.27 7.93 -4.61
C ASP A 410 2.93 9.30 -4.01
N SER A 411 3.97 10.06 -3.68
CA SER A 411 3.80 11.41 -3.14
C SER A 411 3.08 12.37 -4.11
N ASN A 412 3.16 12.15 -5.42
CA ASN A 412 2.51 13.01 -6.41
C ASN A 412 0.99 12.84 -6.37
N SER A 413 0.49 11.60 -6.38
CA SER A 413 -0.92 11.30 -6.18
C SER A 413 -1.41 11.84 -4.84
N LEU A 414 -0.63 11.68 -3.76
CA LEU A 414 -0.98 12.22 -2.46
C LEU A 414 -1.08 13.77 -2.46
N HIS A 415 -0.17 14.48 -3.13
CA HIS A 415 -0.27 15.93 -3.29
C HIS A 415 -1.49 16.35 -4.13
N GLN A 416 -1.83 15.60 -5.18
CA GLN A 416 -3.05 15.81 -5.96
C GLN A 416 -4.32 15.51 -5.16
N TRP A 417 -4.29 14.54 -4.25
CA TRP A 417 -5.39 14.31 -3.32
C TRP A 417 -5.49 15.46 -2.30
N GLY A 418 -4.37 15.82 -1.67
CA GLY A 418 -4.24 16.90 -0.69
C GLY A 418 -4.65 18.27 -1.24
N SER A 419 -4.60 18.44 -2.57
CA SER A 419 -5.11 19.62 -3.26
C SER A 419 -6.56 19.95 -2.95
N VAL A 420 -7.37 18.92 -2.76
CA VAL A 420 -8.82 19.00 -2.53
C VAL A 420 -9.10 19.28 -1.05
N LEU A 421 -8.21 18.86 -0.14
CA LEU A 421 -8.33 19.12 1.30
C LEU A 421 -8.35 20.61 1.66
N ALA A 422 -7.69 21.46 0.86
CA ALA A 422 -7.61 22.88 1.16
C ALA A 422 -9.00 23.55 1.20
N PHE A 423 -9.92 23.08 0.35
CA PHE A 423 -11.23 23.68 0.14
C PHE A 423 -12.31 22.62 -0.19
N PRO A 424 -12.66 21.71 0.73
CA PRO A 424 -13.64 20.68 0.42
C PRO A 424 -15.01 21.31 0.18
N THR A 425 -15.64 21.04 -0.96
CA THR A 425 -16.97 21.55 -1.30
C THR A 425 -18.03 20.47 -1.12
N LEU A 426 -18.73 20.45 0.01
CA LEU A 426 -19.99 19.70 0.05
C LEU A 426 -21.13 20.50 -0.58
N SER A 427 -22.08 19.78 -1.18
CA SER A 427 -23.36 20.34 -1.63
C SER A 427 -24.25 20.74 -0.43
N THR A 428 -24.08 20.08 0.72
CA THR A 428 -24.92 20.21 1.94
C THR A 428 -24.36 21.13 3.01
N ALA A 429 -23.36 21.96 2.70
CA ALA A 429 -22.86 22.95 3.66
C ALA A 429 -24.05 23.77 4.19
N MET A 430 -24.21 23.85 5.51
CA MET A 430 -25.34 24.55 6.13
C MET A 430 -25.06 26.06 6.16
N PRO A 431 -26.06 26.91 5.88
CA PRO A 431 -25.91 28.34 6.04
C PRO A 431 -25.50 28.65 7.49
N SER A 432 -24.44 29.42 7.67
CA SER A 432 -24.16 29.98 8.99
C SER A 432 -25.27 30.95 9.38
N ASN A 433 -25.49 31.13 10.68
CA ASN A 433 -26.35 32.20 11.21
C ASN A 433 -25.80 33.62 10.92
N ILE A 434 -24.65 33.74 10.24
CA ILE A 434 -23.96 35.00 9.98
C ILE A 434 -24.26 35.45 8.54
N ASN A 435 -25.36 36.17 8.39
CA ASN A 435 -25.63 37.00 7.21
C ASN A 435 -25.14 38.42 7.50
N ALA A 436 -24.14 38.88 6.74
CA ALA A 436 -23.57 40.22 6.89
C ALA A 436 -24.12 41.18 5.82
N GLU A 437 -24.29 42.45 6.18
CA GLU A 437 -24.73 43.45 5.21
C GLU A 437 -23.69 43.72 4.12
N ASN A 438 -22.41 43.64 4.48
CA ASN A 438 -21.28 43.91 3.60
C ASN A 438 -20.01 43.17 4.08
N LEU A 439 -18.93 43.26 3.31
CA LEU A 439 -17.65 42.61 3.62
C LEU A 439 -17.02 43.12 4.93
N ALA A 440 -17.22 44.39 5.32
CA ALA A 440 -16.67 44.90 6.57
C ALA A 440 -17.40 44.28 7.78
N SER A 441 -18.73 44.23 7.75
CA SER A 441 -19.54 43.54 8.78
C SER A 441 -19.20 42.05 8.85
N LEU A 442 -18.93 41.39 7.71
CA LEU A 442 -18.47 40.01 7.70
C LEU A 442 -17.12 39.85 8.41
N LEU A 443 -16.16 40.74 8.15
CA LEU A 443 -14.86 40.69 8.82
C LEU A 443 -14.99 40.91 10.33
N GLU A 444 -15.83 41.85 10.77
CA GLU A 444 -16.10 42.03 12.21
C GLU A 444 -16.72 40.77 12.82
N ASN A 445 -17.70 40.14 12.15
CA ASN A 445 -18.32 38.89 12.62
C ASN A 445 -17.35 37.70 12.64
N LEU A 446 -16.27 37.75 11.85
CA LEU A 446 -15.22 36.73 11.80
C LEU A 446 -14.07 36.96 12.80
N LYS A 447 -14.00 38.13 13.45
CA LYS A 447 -13.03 38.38 14.54
C LYS A 447 -13.37 37.44 15.69
N LEU A 448 -12.36 36.65 16.11
CA LEU A 448 -12.48 35.51 17.01
C LEU A 448 -13.20 35.84 18.33
N GLY A 449 -14.11 34.93 18.74
CA GLY A 449 -14.85 34.99 20.00
C GLY A 449 -16.08 34.06 20.02
N LYS A 450 -16.61 33.73 18.86
CA LYS A 450 -17.50 32.59 18.65
C LYS A 450 -16.79 31.64 17.69
N LEU A 451 -15.84 30.84 18.19
CA LEU A 451 -15.51 29.57 17.52
C LEU A 451 -16.88 28.95 17.21
N ALA A 452 -17.23 28.78 15.93
CA ALA A 452 -18.45 28.06 15.62
C ALA A 452 -18.35 26.74 16.40
N PRO A 453 -19.24 26.48 17.38
CA PRO A 453 -19.40 25.14 17.85
C PRO A 453 -19.95 24.43 16.62
N ASP A 454 -19.08 23.70 15.95
CA ASP A 454 -19.42 22.50 15.23
C ASP A 454 -18.31 22.21 14.24
N ASN A 455 -17.99 20.94 14.19
CA ASN A 455 -17.33 20.27 13.08
C ASN A 455 -18.09 20.44 11.75
N ALA A 456 -19.14 21.27 11.69
CA ALA A 456 -19.92 21.59 10.53
C ALA A 456 -19.19 22.61 9.64
N HIS A 457 -19.07 22.28 8.35
CA HIS A 457 -18.60 23.20 7.34
C HIS A 457 -19.66 24.29 7.11
N THR A 458 -19.52 25.41 7.81
CA THR A 458 -20.42 26.55 7.67
C THR A 458 -19.96 27.48 6.54
N TYR A 459 -20.92 28.16 5.92
CA TYR A 459 -20.63 29.26 5.00
C TYR A 459 -21.30 30.55 5.46
N HIS A 460 -20.62 31.66 5.24
CA HIS A 460 -21.11 33.00 5.53
C HIS A 460 -21.58 33.67 4.24
N LYS A 461 -22.47 34.64 4.36
CA LYS A 461 -23.02 35.35 3.21
C LYS A 461 -22.96 36.85 3.45
N PHE A 462 -22.59 37.63 2.45
CA PHE A 462 -22.75 39.08 2.50
C PHE A 462 -23.37 39.67 1.25
N THR A 463 -24.11 40.76 1.41
CA THR A 463 -24.84 41.41 0.32
C THR A 463 -23.93 42.35 -0.47
N VAL A 464 -24.09 42.36 -1.79
CA VAL A 464 -23.41 43.26 -2.71
C VAL A 464 -24.47 44.02 -3.49
N LYS A 465 -24.56 45.33 -3.27
CA LYS A 465 -25.44 46.23 -4.02
C LYS A 465 -24.71 46.74 -5.25
N MET A 466 -25.35 46.74 -6.41
CA MET A 466 -24.82 47.46 -7.57
C MET A 466 -24.84 48.96 -7.33
N ASN A 467 -23.81 49.66 -7.82
CA ASN A 467 -23.85 51.10 -7.89
C ASN A 467 -24.64 51.52 -9.15
N PRO A 468 -25.84 52.10 -9.01
CA PRO A 468 -26.67 52.48 -10.16
C PRO A 468 -25.98 53.48 -11.09
N ALA A 469 -25.02 54.28 -10.60
CA ALA A 469 -24.28 55.26 -11.40
C ALA A 469 -23.35 54.65 -12.47
N PHE A 470 -23.00 53.35 -12.36
CA PHE A 470 -22.16 52.63 -13.33
C PHE A 470 -22.93 51.53 -14.09
N GLY A 471 -24.26 51.48 -13.93
CA GLY A 471 -25.13 50.35 -14.31
C GLY A 471 -25.26 50.04 -15.80
N CYS A 472 -24.67 50.84 -16.70
CA CYS A 472 -24.77 50.61 -18.15
C CYS A 472 -23.70 49.65 -18.72
N PHE A 473 -22.64 49.30 -17.95
CA PHE A 473 -21.49 48.55 -18.49
C PHE A 473 -21.08 47.27 -17.73
N SER A 474 -21.67 46.94 -16.57
CA SER A 474 -21.31 45.73 -15.82
C SER A 474 -22.52 44.88 -15.45
N ASN A 475 -22.51 43.60 -15.82
CA ASN A 475 -23.52 42.62 -15.38
C ASN A 475 -23.32 42.24 -13.88
N LEU A 476 -24.37 41.74 -13.23
CA LEU A 476 -24.36 41.39 -11.79
C LEU A 476 -23.32 40.33 -11.46
N GLU A 477 -23.18 39.35 -12.35
CA GLU A 477 -22.25 38.25 -12.19
C GLU A 477 -20.79 38.71 -12.14
N SER A 478 -20.35 39.57 -13.06
CA SER A 478 -19.00 40.14 -13.06
C SER A 478 -18.74 40.98 -11.80
N THR A 479 -19.75 41.71 -11.33
CA THR A 479 -19.67 42.49 -10.09
C THR A 479 -19.51 41.57 -8.88
N LEU A 480 -20.29 40.50 -8.79
CA LEU A 480 -20.20 39.53 -7.70
C LEU A 480 -18.88 38.77 -7.73
N LEU A 481 -18.39 38.39 -8.90
CA LEU A 481 -17.10 37.73 -9.05
C LEU A 481 -15.96 38.64 -8.62
N LYS A 482 -15.95 39.91 -9.07
CA LYS A 482 -14.99 40.92 -8.62
C LYS A 482 -15.02 41.11 -7.10
N ASN A 483 -16.21 41.17 -6.50
CA ASN A 483 -16.38 41.26 -5.06
C ASN A 483 -15.93 39.99 -4.34
N SER A 484 -16.10 38.81 -4.95
CA SER A 484 -15.61 37.53 -4.43
C SER A 484 -14.08 37.51 -4.39
N HIS A 485 -13.40 37.89 -5.48
CA HIS A 485 -11.94 38.03 -5.49
C HIS A 485 -11.46 39.08 -4.48
N ALA A 486 -12.14 40.23 -4.38
CA ALA A 486 -11.81 41.26 -3.41
C ALA A 486 -11.98 40.76 -1.97
N ALA A 487 -13.06 40.02 -1.68
CA ALA A 487 -13.31 39.41 -0.38
C ALA A 487 -12.24 38.38 -0.03
N ALA A 488 -11.94 37.44 -0.93
CA ALA A 488 -10.90 36.44 -0.74
C ALA A 488 -9.53 37.10 -0.47
N ASN A 489 -9.16 38.12 -1.25
CA ASN A 489 -7.92 38.87 -1.06
C ASN A 489 -7.88 39.61 0.30
N LYS A 490 -9.00 40.24 0.70
CA LYS A 490 -9.08 40.96 1.98
C LYS A 490 -9.06 40.00 3.16
N LEU A 491 -9.74 38.86 3.07
CA LEU A 491 -9.74 37.80 4.08
C LEU A 491 -8.35 37.19 4.24
N ASN A 492 -7.66 36.85 3.14
CA ASN A 492 -6.30 36.32 3.18
C ASN A 492 -5.31 37.31 3.82
N LYS A 493 -5.46 38.61 3.51
CA LYS A 493 -4.65 39.65 4.15
C LYS A 493 -4.97 39.79 5.62
N THR A 494 -6.25 39.74 6.00
CA THR A 494 -6.71 39.93 7.39
C THR A 494 -6.33 38.74 8.27
N TYR A 495 -6.64 37.52 7.83
CA TYR A 495 -6.47 36.27 8.57
C TYR A 495 -5.54 35.30 7.79
N PRO A 496 -4.22 35.54 7.79
CA PRO A 496 -3.27 34.85 6.91
C PRO A 496 -3.13 33.34 7.15
N LEU A 497 -3.49 32.86 8.34
CA LEU A 497 -3.48 31.43 8.69
C LEU A 497 -4.79 30.72 8.35
N ARG A 498 -5.88 31.46 8.15
CA ARG A 498 -7.18 30.89 7.77
C ARG A 498 -7.27 30.86 6.24
N ARG A 499 -8.06 29.92 5.72
CA ARG A 499 -8.32 29.79 4.29
C ARG A 499 -9.77 30.08 4.00
N PHE A 500 -10.03 30.90 2.99
CA PHE A 500 -11.38 31.20 2.57
C PHE A 500 -11.56 31.00 1.07
N VAL A 501 -12.71 30.49 0.69
CA VAL A 501 -13.23 30.59 -0.68
C VAL A 501 -14.34 31.62 -0.65
N ALA A 502 -14.27 32.61 -1.53
CA ALA A 502 -15.38 33.52 -1.76
C ALA A 502 -15.95 33.26 -3.16
N ARG A 503 -17.26 33.22 -3.30
CA ARG A 503 -17.94 32.94 -4.57
C ARG A 503 -19.26 33.68 -4.69
N PRO A 504 -19.73 33.98 -5.92
CA PRO A 504 -21.09 34.43 -6.12
C PRO A 504 -22.11 33.40 -5.58
N ASP A 505 -23.18 33.90 -4.97
CA ASP A 505 -24.33 33.06 -4.64
C ASP A 505 -25.11 32.72 -5.92
N LEU A 506 -25.43 31.44 -6.09
CA LEU A 506 -26.12 30.93 -7.27
C LEU A 506 -27.63 31.26 -7.24
N ILE A 507 -28.16 31.59 -6.05
CA ILE A 507 -29.55 32.01 -5.86
C ILE A 507 -29.61 33.55 -5.99
N THR A 508 -29.28 34.06 -7.16
CA THR A 508 -29.44 35.50 -7.45
C THR A 508 -30.71 35.72 -8.24
N ASP A 509 -31.65 36.44 -7.64
CA ASP A 509 -32.86 36.90 -8.32
C ASP A 509 -32.45 37.88 -9.42
N LYS A 510 -32.56 37.46 -10.68
CA LYS A 510 -32.17 38.27 -11.86
C LYS A 510 -32.88 39.62 -11.91
N ARG A 511 -33.97 39.81 -11.17
CA ARG A 511 -34.73 41.07 -11.10
C ARG A 511 -34.22 42.05 -10.06
N LYS A 512 -33.32 41.65 -9.15
CA LYS A 512 -32.83 42.49 -8.05
C LYS A 512 -31.50 43.15 -8.41
N SER A 513 -31.36 44.44 -8.07
CA SER A 513 -30.11 45.22 -8.19
C SER A 513 -29.05 44.85 -7.14
N SER A 514 -29.27 43.77 -6.39
CA SER A 514 -28.41 43.27 -5.34
C SER A 514 -28.22 41.77 -5.48
N GLY A 515 -26.99 41.31 -5.31
CA GLY A 515 -26.67 39.90 -5.17
C GLY A 515 -25.93 39.66 -3.86
N SER A 516 -25.36 38.48 -3.72
CA SER A 516 -24.63 38.08 -2.53
C SER A 516 -23.41 37.24 -2.85
N VAL A 517 -22.41 37.32 -1.98
CA VAL A 517 -21.20 36.51 -2.04
C VAL A 517 -21.22 35.56 -0.85
N ILE A 518 -20.99 34.29 -1.13
CA ILE A 518 -20.80 33.24 -0.14
C ILE A 518 -19.31 33.12 0.17
N VAL A 519 -18.96 33.06 1.45
CA VAL A 519 -17.61 32.86 1.96
C VAL A 519 -17.59 31.57 2.78
N SER A 520 -16.83 30.58 2.34
CA SER A 520 -16.65 29.30 3.02
C SER A 520 -15.23 29.19 3.58
N GLU A 521 -15.11 28.67 4.80
CA GLU A 521 -13.81 28.44 5.42
C GLU A 521 -13.23 27.06 5.04
N GLY A 522 -12.05 27.08 4.44
CA GLY A 522 -11.27 25.89 4.08
C GLY A 522 -10.47 25.32 5.26
N LEU A 523 -9.54 24.41 4.97
CA LEU A 523 -8.62 23.89 5.97
C LEU A 523 -7.63 24.96 6.42
N SER A 524 -7.50 25.20 7.73
CA SER A 524 -6.54 26.15 8.28
C SER A 524 -5.11 25.79 7.84
N LYS A 525 -4.27 26.81 7.61
CA LYS A 525 -2.82 26.63 7.47
C LYS A 525 -2.15 26.31 8.81
N SER A 526 -2.89 26.09 9.89
CA SER A 526 -2.35 25.54 11.13
C SER A 526 -2.66 24.05 11.28
N ALA A 527 -3.46 23.45 10.40
CA ALA A 527 -3.72 22.02 10.43
C ALA A 527 -2.42 21.24 10.18
N ASN A 528 -2.30 20.08 10.83
CA ASN A 528 -1.07 19.28 10.80
C ASN A 528 -1.31 18.01 9.99
N ILE A 529 -0.95 18.07 8.71
CA ILE A 529 -1.05 16.95 7.77
C ILE A 529 0.33 16.73 7.16
N LEU A 530 1.08 15.80 7.73
CA LEU A 530 2.48 15.54 7.40
C LEU A 530 2.63 14.38 6.44
N VAL A 531 3.65 14.44 5.59
CA VAL A 531 4.03 13.37 4.66
C VAL A 531 5.49 13.04 4.84
N SER A 532 5.76 11.78 5.17
CA SER A 532 7.10 11.20 5.09
C SER A 532 7.27 10.54 3.73
N LYS A 533 8.32 10.94 3.02
CA LYS A 533 8.77 10.29 1.77
C LYS A 533 9.84 9.23 2.00
N LEU A 534 10.46 9.21 3.18
CA LEU A 534 11.49 8.21 3.46
C LEU A 534 10.82 6.84 3.65
N PRO A 535 11.34 5.79 3.00
CA PRO A 535 10.87 4.44 3.24
C PRO A 535 11.23 4.03 4.67
N HIS A 536 10.43 3.11 5.23
CA HIS A 536 10.74 2.58 6.54
C HIS A 536 11.95 1.64 6.42
N PRO A 537 13.00 1.80 7.25
CA PRO A 537 14.19 0.98 7.13
C PRO A 537 13.95 -0.42 7.70
N GLU A 538 14.65 -1.41 7.16
CA GLU A 538 14.62 -2.80 7.64
C GLU A 538 15.41 -3.00 8.96
N LEU A 539 15.37 -2.03 9.87
CA LEU A 539 16.01 -2.11 11.19
C LEU A 539 15.06 -2.71 12.24
N GLU A 540 15.57 -3.13 13.39
CA GLU A 540 14.72 -3.63 14.49
C GLU A 540 14.10 -2.52 15.35
N TRP A 541 14.62 -1.29 15.23
CA TRP A 541 14.18 -0.13 15.99
C TRP A 541 13.71 0.99 15.06
N ILE A 542 12.89 1.89 15.59
CA ILE A 542 12.47 3.09 14.88
C ILE A 542 13.65 4.09 14.79
N THR A 543 13.94 4.61 13.61
CA THR A 543 14.94 5.68 13.45
C THR A 543 14.45 6.99 14.05
N GLU A 544 15.36 7.89 14.37
CA GLU A 544 15.09 9.25 14.85
C GLU A 544 14.21 10.05 13.89
N TYR A 545 14.37 9.86 12.59
CA TYR A 545 13.50 10.47 11.58
C TYR A 545 12.03 10.04 11.76
N HIS A 546 11.77 8.72 11.71
CA HIS A 546 10.42 8.17 11.87
C HIS A 546 9.84 8.49 13.26
N MET A 547 10.65 8.43 14.31
CA MET A 547 10.30 8.88 15.66
C MET A 547 9.81 10.33 15.66
N TYR A 548 10.57 11.25 15.05
CA TYR A 548 10.16 12.64 14.92
C TYR A 548 8.83 12.79 14.19
N THR A 549 8.62 12.08 13.09
CA THR A 549 7.36 12.21 12.32
C THR A 549 6.14 11.77 13.13
N VAL A 550 6.25 10.66 13.88
CA VAL A 550 5.20 10.17 14.78
C VAL A 550 4.96 11.17 15.92
N VAL A 551 6.02 11.67 16.56
CA VAL A 551 5.92 12.69 17.62
C VAL A 551 5.30 13.99 17.09
N SER A 552 5.69 14.40 15.89
CA SER A 552 5.15 15.59 15.23
C SER A 552 3.68 15.42 14.85
N CYS A 553 3.19 14.18 14.71
CA CYS A 553 1.78 13.87 14.51
C CYS A 553 0.94 14.04 15.79
N LEU A 554 1.51 14.03 16.99
CA LEU A 554 0.71 14.21 18.23
C LEU A 554 -0.03 15.57 18.25
N PRO A 555 -1.25 15.67 18.85
CA PRO A 555 -1.94 16.93 19.02
C PRO A 555 -1.04 18.01 19.65
N PHE A 556 -1.08 19.23 19.13
CA PHE A 556 -0.17 20.29 19.60
C PHE A 556 -0.40 20.65 21.07
N SER A 557 -1.65 20.57 21.56
CA SER A 557 -1.99 20.69 22.99
C SER A 557 -1.14 19.77 23.86
N ASP A 558 -1.06 18.52 23.44
CA ASP A 558 -0.44 17.44 24.19
C ASP A 558 1.08 17.64 24.16
N GLN A 559 1.65 17.97 22.98
CA GLN A 559 3.07 18.32 22.86
C GLN A 559 3.46 19.51 23.74
N ALA A 560 2.66 20.59 23.74
CA ALA A 560 2.91 21.78 24.53
C ALA A 560 2.83 21.50 26.04
N ARG A 561 1.84 20.71 26.46
CA ARG A 561 1.70 20.31 27.86
C ARG A 561 2.85 19.41 28.31
N ILE A 562 3.24 18.42 27.49
CA ILE A 562 4.42 17.59 27.74
C ILE A 562 5.65 18.47 27.88
N PHE A 563 5.91 19.38 26.94
CA PHE A 563 7.04 20.30 26.98
C PHE A 563 7.15 21.07 28.31
N TRP A 564 6.04 21.57 28.84
CA TRP A 564 6.05 22.25 30.14
C TRP A 564 6.23 21.32 31.33
N ASN A 565 5.73 20.08 31.27
CA ASN A 565 5.93 19.09 32.33
C ASN A 565 7.41 18.66 32.48
N LEU A 566 8.23 18.85 31.43
CA LEU A 566 9.66 18.56 31.48
C LEU A 566 10.47 19.61 32.27
N VAL A 567 9.90 20.79 32.54
CA VAL A 567 10.66 21.90 33.15
C VAL A 567 11.02 21.57 34.59
N GLY A 568 12.32 21.62 34.90
CA GLY A 568 12.87 21.26 36.20
C GLY A 568 12.98 19.74 36.45
N GLN A 569 12.47 18.92 35.53
CA GLN A 569 12.49 17.46 35.64
C GLN A 569 13.40 16.80 34.60
N TRP A 570 13.77 17.48 33.50
CA TRP A 570 14.54 16.89 32.40
C TRP A 570 15.70 16.01 32.85
N ASP A 571 15.72 14.77 32.37
CA ASP A 571 16.75 13.78 32.65
C ASP A 571 17.16 13.03 31.38
N LYS A 572 18.46 12.80 31.20
CA LYS A 572 19.01 12.03 30.07
C LYS A 572 18.62 10.56 30.14
N GLN A 573 18.33 10.05 31.34
CA GLN A 573 17.87 8.68 31.55
C GLN A 573 16.37 8.51 31.22
N GLY A 574 15.68 9.61 30.91
CA GLY A 574 14.25 9.64 30.63
C GLY A 574 13.41 9.93 31.87
N LEU A 575 12.10 10.10 31.67
CA LEU A 575 11.17 10.40 32.76
C LEU A 575 10.00 9.43 32.82
N PRO A 576 9.49 9.10 34.02
CA PRO A 576 8.27 8.34 34.17
C PRO A 576 7.13 9.01 33.39
N SER A 577 6.37 8.23 32.63
CA SER A 577 5.23 8.73 31.85
C SER A 577 4.17 9.44 32.70
N THR A 578 4.10 9.19 34.01
CA THR A 578 3.17 9.88 34.94
C THR A 578 3.54 11.36 35.07
N THR A 579 4.84 11.63 35.12
CA THR A 579 5.38 12.99 35.12
C THR A 579 5.19 13.64 33.76
N VAL A 580 5.52 12.93 32.68
CA VAL A 580 5.43 13.45 31.31
C VAL A 580 4.00 13.84 30.93
N TYR A 581 3.00 13.02 31.29
CA TYR A 581 1.59 13.23 30.93
C TYR A 581 0.74 13.89 32.02
N ASN A 582 1.37 14.54 33.00
CA ASN A 582 0.65 15.24 34.06
C ASN A 582 -0.31 16.32 33.50
N GLY A 583 -1.58 16.26 33.88
CA GLY A 583 -2.64 17.14 33.38
C GLY A 583 -3.14 16.81 31.97
N LEU A 584 -2.83 15.62 31.46
CA LEU A 584 -3.41 15.04 30.25
C LEU A 584 -4.13 13.74 30.63
N PRO A 585 -5.32 13.82 31.26
CA PRO A 585 -6.02 12.64 31.77
C PRO A 585 -6.27 11.61 30.67
N HIS A 586 -6.57 12.07 29.46
CA HIS A 586 -6.77 11.21 28.28
C HIS A 586 -5.52 10.41 27.85
N LEU A 587 -4.30 10.81 28.25
CA LEU A 587 -3.06 10.04 28.01
C LEU A 587 -2.66 9.18 29.23
N LEU A 588 -3.13 9.53 30.43
CA LEU A 588 -2.87 8.74 31.65
C LEU A 588 -3.85 7.57 31.75
N GLU A 589 -5.11 7.79 31.40
CA GLU A 589 -6.16 6.78 31.33
C GLU A 589 -5.93 5.77 30.20
N SER A 590 -5.16 6.15 29.17
CA SER A 590 -4.71 5.24 28.12
C SER A 590 -3.60 4.30 28.58
N ARG A 591 -3.54 3.93 29.87
CA ARG A 591 -2.63 2.90 30.35
C ARG A 591 -3.36 1.60 30.61
N PRO A 592 -2.76 0.47 30.24
CA PRO A 592 -3.10 -0.81 30.83
C PRO A 592 -2.61 -0.80 32.28
N ILE A 593 -3.48 -1.24 33.19
CA ILE A 593 -3.28 -1.15 34.66
C ILE A 593 -2.04 -1.95 35.12
N ASP A 594 -1.57 -2.89 34.31
CA ASP A 594 -0.55 -3.88 34.70
C ASP A 594 0.85 -3.66 34.12
N HIS A 595 1.11 -2.56 33.38
CA HIS A 595 2.44 -2.34 32.79
C HIS A 595 3.39 -1.52 33.69
N PRO A 596 4.66 -1.93 33.81
CA PRO A 596 5.65 -1.20 34.58
C PRO A 596 5.88 0.19 33.97
N VAL A 597 6.07 1.19 34.84
CA VAL A 597 6.28 2.57 34.41
C VAL A 597 7.69 2.69 33.83
N TYR A 598 7.81 2.59 32.52
CA TYR A 598 9.07 2.84 31.83
C TYR A 598 9.38 4.35 31.78
N ALA A 599 10.65 4.68 31.60
CA ALA A 599 11.06 6.05 31.35
C ALA A 599 10.93 6.37 29.85
N ILE A 600 10.26 7.48 29.52
CA ILE A 600 10.23 8.01 28.15
C ILE A 600 11.60 8.60 27.82
N ASN A 601 12.19 8.16 26.71
CA ASN A 601 13.56 8.47 26.30
C ASN A 601 13.77 9.96 25.95
N GLU A 602 14.94 10.52 26.28
CA GLU A 602 15.33 11.90 25.97
C GLU A 602 15.19 12.28 24.47
N ARG A 603 15.39 11.32 23.56
CA ARG A 603 15.21 11.54 22.11
C ARG A 603 13.78 11.92 21.75
N VAL A 604 12.78 11.37 22.45
CA VAL A 604 11.37 11.75 22.29
C VAL A 604 11.16 13.21 22.70
N PHE A 605 11.73 13.62 23.83
CA PHE A 605 11.61 15.00 24.30
C PHE A 605 12.29 15.99 23.36
N THR A 606 13.43 15.60 22.79
CA THR A 606 14.13 16.38 21.75
C THR A 606 13.25 16.54 20.51
N ALA A 607 12.63 15.45 20.04
CA ALA A 607 11.70 15.48 18.93
C ALA A 607 10.47 16.37 19.20
N ILE A 608 9.93 16.36 20.43
CA ILE A 608 8.83 17.25 20.85
C ILE A 608 9.26 18.71 20.76
N CYS A 609 10.42 19.06 21.31
CA CYS A 609 10.95 20.43 21.26
C CYS A 609 11.10 20.90 19.81
N MET A 610 11.67 20.06 18.95
CA MET A 610 11.87 20.38 17.53
C MET A 610 10.56 20.50 16.75
N SER A 611 9.57 19.65 17.04
CA SER A 611 8.22 19.76 16.47
C SER A 611 7.56 21.09 16.86
N ILE A 612 7.64 21.48 18.15
CA ILE A 612 7.13 22.76 18.64
C ILE A 612 7.84 23.94 17.97
N GLU A 613 9.18 23.91 17.93
CA GLU A 613 9.98 24.93 17.23
C GLU A 613 9.53 25.07 15.78
N SER A 614 9.39 23.94 15.05
CA SER A 614 8.98 23.92 13.64
C SER A 614 7.59 24.49 13.42
N LYS A 615 6.59 24.00 14.16
CA LYS A 615 5.18 24.42 13.99
C LYS A 615 4.97 25.90 14.32
N ILE A 616 5.55 26.39 15.42
CA ILE A 616 5.45 27.80 15.80
C ILE A 616 6.22 28.70 14.83
N SER A 617 7.41 28.29 14.39
CA SER A 617 8.20 29.09 13.45
C SER A 617 7.50 29.24 12.11
N THR A 618 6.91 28.15 11.64
CA THR A 618 6.11 28.10 10.42
C THR A 618 4.84 28.95 10.56
N GLU A 619 4.13 28.84 11.67
CA GLU A 619 2.97 29.66 12.01
C GLU A 619 3.31 31.17 12.01
N ILE A 620 4.37 31.57 12.71
CA ILE A 620 4.84 32.97 12.77
C ILE A 620 5.20 33.48 11.38
N THR A 621 5.91 32.67 10.60
CA THR A 621 6.33 33.02 9.23
C THR A 621 5.11 33.24 8.34
N ARG A 622 4.14 32.30 8.36
CA ARG A 622 2.89 32.39 7.60
C ARG A 622 2.04 33.60 8.03
N TYR A 623 1.95 33.89 9.32
CA TYR A 623 1.18 35.03 9.83
C TYR A 623 1.80 36.39 9.46
N CYS A 624 3.13 36.45 9.42
CA CYS A 624 3.86 37.66 9.07
C CYS A 624 4.02 37.88 7.57
N ASP A 625 3.68 36.91 6.73
CA ASP A 625 3.76 37.03 5.27
C ASP A 625 2.69 37.98 4.72
N LYS A 626 3.09 38.85 3.77
CA LYS A 626 2.23 39.79 3.01
C LYS A 626 1.09 40.50 3.82
N PRO A 627 1.38 41.24 4.90
CA PRO A 627 0.32 41.89 5.67
C PRO A 627 -0.30 43.08 4.95
N SER A 628 -1.59 43.29 5.19
CA SER A 628 -2.26 44.55 4.88
C SER A 628 -1.72 45.68 5.74
N TRP A 629 -1.59 46.86 5.16
CA TRP A 629 -1.34 48.10 5.89
C TRP A 629 -2.56 49.03 5.74
N PRO A 630 -3.15 49.54 6.84
CA PRO A 630 -2.88 49.16 8.24
C PRO A 630 -3.29 47.71 8.55
N SER A 631 -2.76 47.14 9.64
CA SER A 631 -3.18 45.80 10.10
C SER A 631 -4.59 45.89 10.69
N PRO A 632 -5.57 45.11 10.19
CA PRO A 632 -6.94 45.08 10.73
C PRO A 632 -7.03 44.37 12.09
N ILE A 633 -6.00 43.61 12.47
CA ILE A 633 -5.91 42.93 13.77
C ILE A 633 -5.24 43.87 14.77
N SER A 634 -5.90 44.11 15.89
CA SER A 634 -5.36 44.94 16.98
C SER A 634 -4.16 44.26 17.66
N ALA A 635 -3.30 45.05 18.30
CA ALA A 635 -2.12 44.50 18.97
C ALA A 635 -2.46 43.51 20.09
N THR A 636 -3.63 43.64 20.73
CA THR A 636 -4.12 42.77 21.81
C THR A 636 -4.70 41.45 21.31
N GLU A 637 -5.15 41.39 20.06
CA GLU A 637 -5.77 40.20 19.47
C GLU A 637 -4.78 39.29 18.72
N VAL A 638 -3.53 39.72 18.53
CA VAL A 638 -2.56 39.02 17.69
C VAL A 638 -2.34 37.56 18.08
N LEU A 639 -2.30 37.23 19.38
CA LEU A 639 -2.11 35.84 19.82
C LEU A 639 -3.33 34.96 19.53
N ALA A 640 -4.54 35.51 19.53
CA ALA A 640 -5.74 34.75 19.18
C ALA A 640 -5.71 34.26 17.71
N HIS A 641 -4.87 34.88 16.87
CA HIS A 641 -4.63 34.48 15.48
C HIS A 641 -3.41 33.59 15.29
N LEU A 642 -2.74 33.17 16.36
CA LEU A 642 -1.56 32.29 16.35
C LEU A 642 -1.86 31.09 17.26
N PRO A 643 -2.72 30.14 16.83
CA PRO A 643 -3.21 29.06 17.67
C PRO A 643 -2.09 28.27 18.37
N HIS A 644 -1.02 27.89 17.67
CA HIS A 644 0.08 27.12 18.29
C HIS A 644 0.84 27.96 19.31
N LEU A 645 1.23 29.19 18.96
CA LEU A 645 1.95 30.06 19.90
C LEU A 645 1.11 30.40 21.14
N SER A 646 -0.19 30.68 20.96
CA SER A 646 -1.12 30.92 22.06
C SER A 646 -1.28 29.68 22.93
N GLN A 647 -1.49 28.52 22.31
CA GLN A 647 -1.65 27.25 23.01
C GLN A 647 -0.40 26.83 23.78
N LEU A 648 0.80 27.11 23.25
CA LEU A 648 2.04 26.87 23.97
C LEU A 648 2.05 27.61 25.31
N PHE A 649 1.67 28.88 25.36
CA PHE A 649 1.71 29.64 26.63
C PHE A 649 0.49 29.44 27.51
N SER A 650 -0.67 29.08 26.95
CA SER A 650 -1.87 28.83 27.74
C SER A 650 -1.86 27.48 28.47
N THR A 651 -1.08 26.51 27.98
CA THR A 651 -0.96 25.15 28.54
C THR A 651 0.01 25.03 29.72
N THR A 652 0.74 26.12 30.05
CA THR A 652 1.69 26.14 31.16
C THR A 652 1.01 25.77 32.49
N PRO A 653 1.49 24.72 33.19
CA PRO A 653 0.89 24.27 34.43
C PRO A 653 1.04 25.32 35.54
N LEU A 654 0.08 25.31 36.48
CA LEU A 654 0.28 25.91 37.79
C LEU A 654 1.07 24.90 38.61
N SER A 655 2.39 25.09 38.70
CA SER A 655 3.29 24.21 39.45
C SER A 655 3.86 24.92 40.68
N THR A 656 4.50 24.16 41.57
CA THR A 656 5.38 24.74 42.58
C THR A 656 6.49 25.53 41.88
N LEU A 657 6.74 26.75 42.36
CA LEU A 657 7.73 27.63 41.74
C LEU A 657 9.14 27.05 41.91
N LEU A 658 9.82 26.81 40.80
CA LEU A 658 11.21 26.36 40.78
C LEU A 658 12.13 27.49 41.23
N SER A 659 12.97 27.22 42.23
CA SER A 659 13.97 28.15 42.76
C SER A 659 15.28 28.13 41.97
N SER A 660 15.51 27.10 41.14
CA SER A 660 16.70 26.93 40.30
C SER A 660 16.33 26.88 38.81
N THR A 661 17.31 27.21 37.96
CA THR A 661 17.24 27.04 36.50
C THR A 661 17.89 25.75 36.00
N ASP A 662 18.30 24.87 36.91
CA ASP A 662 18.88 23.57 36.55
C ASP A 662 17.88 22.76 35.70
N ARG A 663 18.41 21.95 34.77
CA ARG A 663 17.61 21.09 33.88
C ARG A 663 16.62 21.85 32.99
N SER A 664 16.91 23.12 32.69
CA SER A 664 16.08 23.99 31.84
C SER A 664 16.72 24.31 30.49
N GLU A 665 17.77 23.58 30.08
CA GLU A 665 18.50 23.83 28.84
C GLU A 665 17.61 23.69 27.61
N PHE A 666 16.74 22.66 27.59
CA PHE A 666 15.78 22.43 26.50
C PHE A 666 14.77 23.59 26.38
N LEU A 667 14.28 24.11 27.52
CA LEU A 667 13.36 25.23 27.60
C LEU A 667 14.02 26.49 27.05
N VAL A 668 15.26 26.78 27.50
CA VAL A 668 16.06 27.91 27.03
C VAL A 668 16.31 27.82 25.52
N SER A 669 16.65 26.63 25.02
CA SER A 669 16.89 26.39 23.59
C SER A 669 15.63 26.61 22.76
N THR A 670 14.50 26.02 23.18
CA THR A 670 13.21 26.08 22.46
C THR A 670 12.63 27.48 22.43
N LEU A 671 12.46 28.10 23.61
CA LEU A 671 11.92 29.46 23.71
C LEU A 671 12.90 30.50 23.15
N GLY A 672 14.20 30.25 23.26
CA GLY A 672 15.24 31.04 22.61
C GLY A 672 15.12 30.99 21.09
N THR A 673 14.87 29.81 20.51
CA THR A 673 14.67 29.65 19.06
C THR A 673 13.43 30.40 18.58
N ILE A 674 12.29 30.24 19.27
CA ILE A 674 11.03 30.96 18.98
C ILE A 674 11.22 32.48 19.11
N SER A 675 11.84 32.94 20.20
CA SER A 675 12.11 34.37 20.41
C SER A 675 13.09 34.93 19.36
N GLY A 676 14.07 34.12 18.94
CA GLY A 676 15.00 34.43 17.86
C GLY A 676 14.28 34.64 16.52
N ALA A 677 13.28 33.80 16.21
CA ALA A 677 12.41 33.92 15.03
C ALA A 677 11.77 35.31 14.92
N LEU A 678 11.36 35.85 16.07
CA LEU A 678 10.65 37.11 16.21
C LEU A 678 11.56 38.34 16.14
N GLN A 679 12.88 38.17 16.18
CA GLN A 679 13.84 39.28 16.09
C GLN A 679 13.95 39.82 14.64
N PRO A 680 14.26 41.13 14.49
CA PRO A 680 14.59 41.72 13.19
C PRO A 680 15.98 41.30 12.71
N ILE A 681 16.14 40.96 11.43
CA ILE A 681 17.38 40.44 10.80
C ILE A 681 17.92 41.49 9.80
N GLY A 682 18.98 42.24 10.15
CA GLY A 682 19.77 43.06 9.21
C GLY A 682 19.62 44.59 9.31
N PHE A 683 20.52 45.34 8.63
CA PHE A 683 20.62 46.82 8.60
C PHE A 683 19.79 47.44 7.45
N SER A 684 19.64 46.76 6.31
CA SER A 684 18.72 47.12 5.22
C SER A 684 17.24 47.07 5.63
N GLN A 685 16.94 46.45 6.78
CA GLN A 685 15.64 46.58 7.42
C GLN A 685 15.38 48.03 7.90
N GLY A 686 16.39 48.87 8.18
CA GLY A 686 16.19 50.25 8.64
C GLY A 686 15.31 51.10 7.71
N TRP A 687 15.37 50.86 6.40
CA TRP A 687 14.62 51.61 5.38
C TRP A 687 13.20 51.07 5.15
N ASN A 688 12.96 49.78 5.40
CA ASN A 688 11.63 49.15 5.28
C ASN A 688 10.69 49.41 6.48
N ASN A 689 11.00 50.36 7.37
CA ASN A 689 10.10 50.82 8.44
C ASN A 689 8.82 51.49 7.92
N ILE A 690 8.73 51.74 6.61
CA ILE A 690 7.57 52.35 5.95
C ILE A 690 6.52 51.31 5.51
N PHE A 691 6.87 50.03 5.36
CA PHE A 691 5.95 48.99 4.82
C PHE A 691 5.42 48.01 5.90
N GLY A 692 4.14 47.63 5.81
CA GLY A 692 3.34 46.95 6.86
C GLY A 692 3.87 45.62 7.44
N ILE A 693 4.87 44.96 6.83
CA ILE A 693 5.48 43.70 7.30
C ILE A 693 6.01 43.79 8.73
N LYS A 694 6.57 44.95 9.09
CA LYS A 694 7.16 45.14 10.42
C LYS A 694 6.16 45.32 11.55
N ILE A 695 4.92 45.74 11.25
CA ILE A 695 3.92 46.01 12.29
C ILE A 695 3.47 44.68 12.92
N ARG A 696 3.09 43.68 12.11
CA ARG A 696 2.70 42.36 12.63
C ARG A 696 3.83 41.71 13.40
N LYS A 697 5.03 41.59 12.82
CA LYS A 697 6.16 40.94 13.51
C LYS A 697 6.50 41.62 14.84
N LYS A 698 6.43 42.96 14.91
CA LYS A 698 6.61 43.72 16.17
C LYS A 698 5.49 43.44 17.17
N GLN A 699 4.23 43.41 16.74
CA GLN A 699 3.08 43.09 17.60
C GLN A 699 3.17 41.65 18.13
N VAL A 700 3.42 40.66 17.25
CA VAL A 700 3.63 39.26 17.63
C VAL A 700 4.76 39.18 18.64
N ARG A 701 5.91 39.81 18.36
CA ARG A 701 7.03 39.83 19.29
C ARG A 701 6.65 40.37 20.67
N SER A 702 5.95 41.50 20.71
CA SER A 702 5.55 42.14 21.97
C SER A 702 4.63 41.20 22.78
N GLN A 703 3.56 40.70 22.15
CA GLN A 703 2.59 39.84 22.82
C GLN A 703 3.19 38.48 23.20
N ALA A 704 3.97 37.85 22.31
CA ALA A 704 4.65 36.59 22.59
C ALA A 704 5.65 36.74 23.75
N THR A 705 6.38 37.86 23.83
CA THR A 705 7.29 38.12 24.95
C THR A 705 6.51 38.28 26.26
N GLN A 706 5.38 39.00 26.24
CA GLN A 706 4.52 39.15 27.40
C GLN A 706 3.94 37.82 27.87
N SER A 707 3.36 37.02 26.99
CA SER A 707 2.81 35.70 27.32
C SER A 707 3.88 34.70 27.76
N MET A 708 5.06 34.74 27.15
CA MET A 708 6.21 33.95 27.58
C MET A 708 6.65 34.34 29.00
N ASN A 709 6.75 35.63 29.32
CA ASN A 709 7.10 36.07 30.67
C ASN A 709 6.03 35.68 31.69
N LEU A 710 4.74 35.78 31.33
CA LEU A 710 3.65 35.32 32.18
C LEU A 710 3.73 33.81 32.43
N ALA A 711 3.92 33.00 31.38
CA ALA A 711 4.12 31.56 31.50
C ALA A 711 5.32 31.22 32.39
N LEU A 712 6.48 31.84 32.16
CA LEU A 712 7.67 31.61 32.98
C LEU A 712 7.46 32.02 34.44
N SER A 713 6.73 33.09 34.72
CA SER A 713 6.43 33.53 36.09
C SER A 713 5.53 32.57 36.87
N ARG A 714 4.80 31.68 36.18
CA ARG A 714 4.02 30.60 36.80
C ARG A 714 4.88 29.40 37.18
N VAL A 715 6.08 29.28 36.60
CA VAL A 715 6.95 28.11 36.76
C VAL A 715 8.17 28.43 37.63
N PHE A 716 8.71 29.65 37.56
CA PHE A 716 9.95 30.04 38.24
C PHE A 716 9.73 31.12 39.31
N ALA A 717 10.42 30.96 40.44
CA ALA A 717 10.51 32.00 41.46
C ALA A 717 11.23 33.26 40.89
N PRO A 718 11.01 34.47 41.45
CA PRO A 718 11.49 35.73 40.85
C PRO A 718 12.99 35.77 40.51
N ALA A 719 13.85 35.19 41.36
CA ALA A 719 15.29 35.13 41.13
C ALA A 719 15.65 34.23 39.92
N ALA A 720 15.10 33.01 39.89
CA ALA A 720 15.28 32.06 38.79
C ALA A 720 14.65 32.59 37.49
N LEU A 721 13.51 33.28 37.58
CA LEU A 721 12.83 33.92 36.45
C LEU A 721 13.75 34.93 35.73
N SER A 722 14.45 35.78 36.49
CA SER A 722 15.39 36.75 35.90
C SER A 722 16.56 36.05 35.21
N ALA A 723 17.08 34.97 35.81
CA ALA A 723 18.15 34.17 35.23
C ALA A 723 17.70 33.47 33.93
N ILE A 724 16.55 32.78 33.95
CA ILE A 724 16.05 32.05 32.78
C ILE A 724 15.71 33.01 31.62
N GLN A 725 15.14 34.18 31.91
CA GLN A 725 14.86 35.21 30.90
C GLN A 725 16.15 35.70 30.22
N LYS A 726 17.23 35.95 30.98
CA LYS A 726 18.53 36.31 30.41
C LYS A 726 19.09 35.20 29.52
N SER A 727 18.98 33.94 29.94
CA SER A 727 19.42 32.78 29.16
C SER A 727 18.62 32.62 27.86
N ILE A 728 17.30 32.76 27.90
CA ILE A 728 16.42 32.73 26.72
C ILE A 728 16.79 33.86 25.75
N GLN A 729 17.04 35.08 26.25
CA GLN A 729 17.48 36.19 25.40
C GLN A 729 18.84 35.95 24.76
N ALA A 730 19.78 35.32 25.48
CA ALA A 730 21.08 34.94 24.93
C ALA A 730 20.92 33.87 23.83
N ALA A 731 20.10 32.84 24.06
CA ALA A 731 19.77 31.84 23.05
C ALA A 731 19.09 32.46 21.82
N ALA A 732 18.15 33.39 22.01
CA ALA A 732 17.50 34.12 20.92
C ALA A 732 18.49 34.93 20.07
N LYS A 733 19.51 35.55 20.69
CA LYS A 733 20.60 36.23 19.98
C LYS A 733 21.42 35.25 19.15
N ARG A 734 21.73 34.05 19.67
CA ARG A 734 22.45 33.00 18.94
C ARG A 734 21.64 32.51 17.75
N THR A 735 20.35 32.19 17.93
CA THR A 735 19.46 31.78 16.83
C THR A 735 19.38 32.86 15.76
N LYS A 736 19.21 34.13 16.14
CA LYS A 736 19.25 35.25 15.20
C LYS A 736 20.56 35.33 14.41
N GLN A 737 21.70 35.11 15.07
CA GLN A 737 23.00 35.07 14.40
C GLN A 737 23.12 33.88 13.44
N ALA A 738 22.60 32.71 13.82
CA ALA A 738 22.57 31.53 12.95
C ALA A 738 21.74 31.80 11.69
N ILE A 739 20.56 32.43 11.83
CA ILE A 739 19.73 32.83 10.68
C ILE A 739 20.52 33.77 9.76
N LYS A 740 21.17 34.80 10.32
CA LYS A 740 22.01 35.74 9.53
C LYS A 740 23.16 35.05 8.78
N LYS A 741 23.74 34.00 9.36
CA LYS A 741 24.87 33.28 8.76
C LYS A 741 24.46 32.42 7.58
N SER A 742 23.18 32.07 7.44
CA SER A 742 22.70 31.18 6.36
C SER A 742 22.87 31.73 4.94
N LYS A 743 23.14 33.05 4.77
CA LYS A 743 23.40 33.75 3.49
C LYS A 743 22.36 33.56 2.37
N GLN A 744 21.27 32.86 2.62
CA GLN A 744 20.20 32.63 1.66
C GLN A 744 19.26 33.84 1.58
N PRO A 745 18.68 34.13 0.40
CA PRO A 745 17.85 35.32 0.17
C PRO A 745 16.69 35.45 1.16
N ASP A 746 16.16 34.31 1.63
CA ASP A 746 14.99 34.29 2.52
C ASP A 746 15.32 34.44 4.01
N ASN A 747 16.60 34.39 4.42
CA ASN A 747 17.04 34.49 5.83
C ASN A 747 16.05 33.81 6.81
N SER A 748 15.65 32.57 6.51
CA SER A 748 14.52 31.93 7.16
C SER A 748 14.99 31.07 8.33
N LEU A 749 14.18 31.03 9.39
CA LEU A 749 14.40 30.13 10.52
C LEU A 749 14.34 28.65 10.11
N ASN A 750 13.63 28.34 9.03
CA ASN A 750 13.51 26.98 8.49
C ASN A 750 14.87 26.36 8.18
N LEU A 751 15.89 27.12 7.75
CA LEU A 751 17.22 26.58 7.51
C LEU A 751 17.95 26.17 8.80
N VAL A 752 17.80 26.95 9.87
CA VAL A 752 18.38 26.61 11.18
C VAL A 752 17.69 25.39 11.75
N LEU A 753 16.36 25.33 11.64
CA LEU A 753 15.59 24.16 12.06
C LEU A 753 15.91 22.92 11.24
N ARG A 754 16.09 23.07 9.92
CA ARG A 754 16.55 21.98 9.04
C ARG A 754 17.92 21.46 9.44
N SER A 755 18.88 22.34 9.74
CA SER A 755 20.18 21.92 10.23
C SER A 755 20.10 21.17 11.57
N LYS A 756 19.25 21.61 12.51
CA LYS A 756 18.98 20.85 13.75
C LYS A 756 18.32 19.51 13.45
N PHE A 757 17.40 19.49 12.50
CA PHE A 757 16.69 18.29 12.04
C PHE A 757 17.64 17.26 11.45
N ASP A 758 18.47 17.67 10.50
CA ASP A 758 19.47 16.80 9.87
C ASP A 758 20.44 16.24 10.92
N ALA A 759 20.87 17.06 11.89
CA ALA A 759 21.74 16.62 12.97
C ALA A 759 21.08 15.63 13.94
N PHE A 760 19.78 15.79 14.23
CA PHE A 760 19.03 14.86 15.08
C PHE A 760 18.74 13.53 14.39
N THR A 761 18.34 13.58 13.12
CA THR A 761 17.89 12.42 12.38
C THR A 761 19.00 11.64 11.68
N ASN A 762 20.17 12.27 11.55
CA ASN A 762 21.23 11.80 10.66
C ASN A 762 20.75 11.57 9.21
N THR A 763 19.71 12.30 8.79
CA THR A 763 19.19 12.28 7.42
C THR A 763 19.37 13.65 6.81
N THR A 764 20.25 13.79 5.81
CA THR A 764 20.49 15.10 5.21
C THR A 764 19.35 15.43 4.25
N GLY A 765 18.58 16.46 4.57
CA GLY A 765 17.62 17.04 3.65
C GLY A 765 16.26 16.35 3.57
N ALA A 766 16.06 15.24 4.27
CA ALA A 766 14.78 14.56 4.35
C ALA A 766 13.92 15.20 5.44
N VAL A 767 13.15 16.24 5.13
CA VAL A 767 12.19 16.84 6.06
C VAL A 767 10.79 16.35 5.67
N PRO A 768 9.90 15.99 6.62
CA PRO A 768 8.53 15.68 6.26
C PRO A 768 7.85 16.89 5.61
N ASP A 769 7.12 16.65 4.53
CA ASP A 769 6.37 17.69 3.83
C ASP A 769 5.05 17.97 4.57
N ASP A 770 4.64 19.23 4.61
CA ASP A 770 3.32 19.63 5.12
C ASP A 770 2.36 19.76 3.93
N LEU A 771 1.36 18.87 3.83
CA LEU A 771 0.35 18.91 2.76
C LEU A 771 -0.48 20.20 2.78
N THR A 772 -0.49 20.92 3.90
CA THR A 772 -1.11 22.23 3.98
C THR A 772 -0.26 23.33 3.33
N GLU A 773 1.00 23.10 2.96
CA GLU A 773 1.79 24.08 2.19
C GLU A 773 1.52 24.00 0.69
N GLY A 774 1.31 22.77 0.19
CA GLY A 774 1.05 22.49 -1.22
C GLY A 774 2.17 22.96 -2.17
N THR A 775 2.01 22.73 -3.48
CA THR A 775 2.90 23.34 -4.48
C THR A 775 2.67 24.87 -4.55
N PRO A 776 3.73 25.69 -4.71
CA PRO A 776 3.65 27.16 -4.67
C PRO A 776 2.60 27.79 -5.59
N ALA A 777 2.21 27.11 -6.67
CA ALA A 777 1.27 27.59 -7.67
C ALA A 777 -0.22 27.46 -7.26
N ASN A 778 -0.60 26.52 -6.40
CA ASN A 778 -2.01 26.09 -6.33
C ASN A 778 -2.74 26.29 -4.97
N TYR A 779 -2.04 26.42 -3.83
CA TYR A 779 -2.67 26.22 -2.50
C TYR A 779 -2.52 27.35 -1.47
N THR A 780 -1.85 28.45 -1.84
CA THR A 780 -1.38 29.42 -0.84
C THR A 780 -2.36 30.55 -0.54
N LEU A 781 -3.38 30.77 -1.39
CA LEU A 781 -4.24 31.96 -1.31
C LEU A 781 -5.72 31.60 -1.25
N SER A 782 -6.47 32.36 -0.45
CA SER A 782 -7.92 32.40 -0.55
C SER A 782 -8.31 32.75 -2.00
N LYS A 783 -9.24 32.01 -2.59
CA LYS A 783 -9.62 32.19 -4.00
C LYS A 783 -11.02 32.79 -4.11
N GLY A 784 -11.17 33.74 -5.03
CA GLY A 784 -12.47 34.05 -5.59
C GLY A 784 -12.75 32.98 -6.65
N TRP A 785 -13.82 32.21 -6.50
CA TRP A 785 -14.19 31.21 -7.50
C TRP A 785 -15.30 31.72 -8.40
N SER A 786 -15.12 31.48 -9.70
CA SER A 786 -16.22 31.55 -10.64
C SER A 786 -17.24 30.43 -10.35
N ARG A 787 -18.41 30.54 -10.97
CA ARG A 787 -19.41 29.47 -10.93
C ARG A 787 -18.85 28.16 -11.51
N ASP A 788 -18.13 28.24 -12.61
CA ASP A 788 -17.61 27.07 -13.32
C ASP A 788 -16.49 26.38 -12.55
N GLU A 789 -15.62 27.15 -11.88
CA GLU A 789 -14.56 26.60 -11.02
C GLU A 789 -15.15 25.82 -9.83
N LEU A 790 -16.21 26.36 -9.20
CA LEU A 790 -16.92 25.67 -8.12
C LEU A 790 -17.57 24.38 -8.62
N LEU A 791 -18.24 24.43 -9.77
CA LEU A 791 -18.89 23.26 -10.36
C LEU A 791 -17.87 22.19 -10.72
N ALA A 792 -16.75 22.55 -11.34
CA ALA A 792 -15.66 21.64 -11.64
C ALA A 792 -15.08 21.00 -10.37
N HIS A 793 -14.90 21.77 -9.30
CA HIS A 793 -14.41 21.24 -8.03
C HIS A 793 -15.42 20.28 -7.38
N ARG A 794 -16.72 20.62 -7.40
CA ARG A 794 -17.80 19.74 -6.92
C ARG A 794 -17.92 18.45 -7.72
N GLN A 795 -17.82 18.54 -9.05
CA GLN A 795 -17.82 17.38 -9.94
C GLN A 795 -16.60 16.48 -9.67
N THR A 796 -15.42 17.08 -9.45
CA THR A 796 -14.21 16.33 -9.09
C THR A 796 -14.38 15.60 -7.76
N HIS A 797 -14.93 16.26 -6.74
CA HIS A 797 -15.20 15.63 -5.43
C HIS A 797 -16.26 14.53 -5.54
N ALA A 798 -17.38 14.80 -6.21
CA ALA A 798 -18.44 13.81 -6.43
C ALA A 798 -17.93 12.59 -7.21
N GLY A 799 -17.12 12.79 -8.25
CA GLY A 799 -16.49 11.69 -8.99
C GLY A 799 -15.58 10.84 -8.12
N ARG A 800 -14.84 11.45 -7.19
CA ARG A 800 -14.04 10.71 -6.20
C ARG A 800 -14.91 9.94 -5.21
N LEU A 801 -15.97 10.56 -4.68
CA LEU A 801 -16.88 9.88 -3.75
C LEU A 801 -17.57 8.68 -4.40
N ASN A 802 -18.04 8.84 -5.64
CA ASN A 802 -18.60 7.74 -6.42
C ASN A 802 -17.58 6.62 -6.63
N LYS A 803 -16.30 6.96 -6.88
CA LYS A 803 -15.22 5.97 -6.97
C LYS A 803 -15.00 5.26 -5.62
N ILE A 804 -14.98 5.98 -4.49
CA ILE A 804 -14.85 5.38 -3.15
C ILE A 804 -15.98 4.38 -2.89
N VAL A 805 -17.23 4.77 -3.21
CA VAL A 805 -18.40 3.90 -3.06
C VAL A 805 -18.34 2.68 -3.98
N ALA A 806 -17.93 2.86 -5.24
CA ALA A 806 -17.79 1.76 -6.20
C ALA A 806 -16.68 0.79 -5.80
N ASP A 807 -15.52 1.31 -5.40
CA ASP A 807 -14.40 0.52 -4.89
C ASP A 807 -14.87 -0.25 -3.63
N ALA A 808 -15.51 0.41 -2.65
CA ALA A 808 -16.02 -0.26 -1.43
C ALA A 808 -17.06 -1.36 -1.72
N ALA A 809 -17.93 -1.16 -2.71
CA ALA A 809 -18.87 -2.21 -3.14
C ALA A 809 -18.13 -3.39 -3.79
N HIS A 810 -17.11 -3.12 -4.61
CA HIS A 810 -16.26 -4.13 -5.23
C HIS A 810 -15.51 -4.95 -4.17
N SER A 811 -14.83 -4.29 -3.21
CA SER A 811 -14.11 -5.01 -2.16
C SER A 811 -15.05 -5.85 -1.31
N LYS A 812 -16.23 -5.33 -0.95
CA LYS A 812 -17.24 -6.09 -0.20
C LYS A 812 -17.66 -7.36 -0.94
N SER A 813 -17.85 -7.27 -2.27
CA SER A 813 -18.21 -8.43 -3.10
C SER A 813 -17.08 -9.47 -3.12
N VAL A 814 -15.83 -9.05 -3.31
CA VAL A 814 -14.68 -9.98 -3.36
C VAL A 814 -14.41 -10.60 -1.99
N ILE A 815 -14.53 -9.82 -0.92
CA ILE A 815 -14.41 -10.29 0.46
C ILE A 815 -15.48 -11.35 0.74
N ALA A 816 -16.74 -11.10 0.40
CA ALA A 816 -17.82 -12.08 0.61
C ALA A 816 -17.62 -13.39 -0.17
N GLU A 817 -16.96 -13.36 -1.33
CA GLU A 817 -16.61 -14.58 -2.10
C GLU A 817 -15.56 -15.44 -1.36
N HIS A 818 -14.69 -14.83 -0.53
CA HIS A 818 -13.54 -15.53 0.05
C HIS A 818 -13.58 -15.65 1.58
N LEU A 819 -14.47 -14.96 2.31
CA LEU A 819 -14.49 -14.92 3.78
C LEU A 819 -15.81 -15.42 4.35
N ASN A 820 -15.72 -16.36 5.30
CA ASN A 820 -16.84 -17.02 5.97
C ASN A 820 -17.94 -17.39 4.97
N PRO A 821 -17.64 -18.18 3.92
CA PRO A 821 -18.67 -18.65 3.04
C PRO A 821 -19.74 -19.33 3.90
N GLU A 822 -21.01 -19.00 3.66
CA GLU A 822 -22.10 -19.75 4.28
C GLU A 822 -21.86 -21.21 3.88
N ASP A 823 -21.68 -22.09 4.87
CA ASP A 823 -21.85 -23.51 4.62
C ASP A 823 -23.30 -23.58 4.11
N GLU A 824 -23.48 -23.75 2.80
CA GLU A 824 -24.75 -24.23 2.28
C GLU A 824 -24.89 -25.59 2.93
N ASP A 825 -25.52 -25.62 4.11
CA ASP A 825 -25.86 -26.86 4.80
C ASP A 825 -26.53 -27.69 3.71
N GLU A 826 -25.86 -28.78 3.31
CA GLU A 826 -26.43 -29.82 2.50
C GLU A 826 -27.57 -30.40 3.35
N ASP A 827 -28.72 -29.73 3.32
CA ASP A 827 -29.99 -30.36 3.60
C ASP A 827 -30.03 -31.52 2.60
N GLU A 828 -29.62 -32.70 3.09
CA GLU A 828 -29.81 -34.03 2.48
C GLU A 828 -31.32 -34.27 2.34
N GLY A 829 -31.95 -33.48 1.48
CA GLY A 829 -33.31 -33.60 1.03
C GLY A 829 -33.26 -34.11 -0.41
N ASP A 830 -33.42 -35.41 -0.55
CA ASP A 830 -33.64 -36.17 -1.79
C ASP A 830 -34.62 -35.43 -2.74
N VAL A 831 -34.13 -34.56 -3.63
CA VAL A 831 -34.94 -33.88 -4.64
C VAL A 831 -34.21 -33.84 -5.98
N TRP A 832 -34.64 -34.77 -6.85
CA TRP A 832 -34.63 -34.77 -8.31
C TRP A 832 -33.79 -33.70 -9.04
N ARG A 833 -32.77 -34.18 -9.76
CA ARG A 833 -32.13 -33.54 -10.91
C ARG A 833 -33.16 -32.78 -11.76
N THR A 834 -33.03 -31.46 -11.79
CA THR A 834 -33.53 -30.63 -12.89
C THR A 834 -32.36 -29.87 -13.48
N ASP A 835 -32.33 -29.85 -14.82
CA ASP A 835 -31.24 -29.37 -15.64
C ASP A 835 -30.82 -27.93 -15.29
N VAL A 836 -29.53 -27.76 -15.00
CA VAL A 836 -28.90 -26.44 -14.84
C VAL A 836 -28.77 -25.80 -16.22
N VAL A 837 -29.63 -24.82 -16.47
CA VAL A 837 -29.50 -23.90 -17.61
C VAL A 837 -28.34 -22.94 -17.34
N THR A 838 -27.41 -22.88 -18.28
CA THR A 838 -26.25 -22.00 -18.30
C THR A 838 -26.67 -20.52 -18.21
N PRO A 839 -26.05 -19.68 -17.37
CA PRO A 839 -26.37 -18.26 -17.33
C PRO A 839 -25.79 -17.57 -18.58
N THR A 840 -26.67 -17.14 -19.48
CA THR A 840 -26.29 -16.31 -20.63
C THR A 840 -25.81 -14.92 -20.21
N GLN A 841 -24.89 -14.37 -21.00
CA GLN A 841 -24.27 -13.04 -20.93
C GLN A 841 -25.27 -11.85 -20.97
N THR A 842 -26.12 -11.68 -19.95
CA THR A 842 -27.03 -10.53 -19.84
C THR A 842 -26.85 -9.71 -18.56
N GLY A 843 -25.99 -10.14 -17.63
CA GLY A 843 -25.73 -9.43 -16.37
C GLY A 843 -25.05 -8.06 -16.54
N ALA A 844 -24.13 -7.91 -17.49
CA ALA A 844 -23.40 -6.66 -17.71
C ALA A 844 -24.32 -5.52 -18.24
N ALA A 845 -25.26 -5.84 -19.13
CA ALA A 845 -26.20 -4.86 -19.68
C ALA A 845 -27.29 -4.43 -18.68
N TYR A 846 -27.63 -5.31 -17.72
CA TYR A 846 -28.56 -4.98 -16.65
C TYR A 846 -27.92 -4.04 -15.60
N HIS A 847 -26.62 -4.24 -15.33
CA HIS A 847 -25.87 -3.40 -14.41
C HIS A 847 -25.62 -1.99 -14.96
N GLU A 848 -25.39 -1.86 -16.27
CA GLU A 848 -25.22 -0.56 -16.94
C GLU A 848 -26.53 0.24 -16.98
N LYS A 849 -27.68 -0.42 -17.23
CA LYS A 849 -29.01 0.21 -17.15
C LYS A 849 -29.39 0.64 -15.73
N ALA A 850 -29.04 -0.16 -14.72
CA ALA A 850 -29.26 0.20 -13.32
C ALA A 850 -28.39 1.40 -12.89
N GLN A 851 -27.15 1.48 -13.38
CA GLN A 851 -26.27 2.63 -13.17
C GLN A 851 -26.76 3.89 -13.88
N GLN A 852 -27.25 3.78 -15.12
CA GLN A 852 -27.88 4.90 -15.83
C GLN A 852 -29.16 5.39 -15.15
N ALA A 853 -30.04 4.48 -14.73
CA ALA A 853 -31.27 4.83 -14.02
C ALA A 853 -30.99 5.51 -12.66
N PHE A 854 -29.95 5.08 -11.94
CA PHE A 854 -29.53 5.70 -10.69
C PHE A 854 -28.94 7.10 -10.91
N VAL A 855 -28.13 7.29 -11.95
CA VAL A 855 -27.57 8.61 -12.33
C VAL A 855 -28.68 9.56 -12.79
N GLU A 856 -29.65 9.10 -13.57
CA GLU A 856 -30.81 9.89 -13.97
C GLU A 856 -31.72 10.24 -12.78
N GLN A 857 -31.88 9.33 -11.82
CA GLN A 857 -32.65 9.59 -10.60
C GLN A 857 -31.93 10.58 -9.66
N ALA A 858 -30.60 10.51 -9.57
CA ALA A 858 -29.79 11.49 -8.83
C ALA A 858 -29.80 12.88 -9.49
N ILE A 859 -29.78 12.94 -10.83
CA ILE A 859 -29.94 14.18 -11.60
C ILE A 859 -31.37 14.74 -11.45
N ALA A 860 -32.39 13.88 -11.46
CA ALA A 860 -33.79 14.28 -11.26
C ALA A 860 -34.06 14.78 -9.84
N GLN A 861 -33.51 14.14 -8.81
CA GLN A 861 -33.61 14.60 -7.40
C GLN A 861 -32.85 15.91 -7.15
N SER A 862 -31.80 16.20 -7.92
CA SER A 862 -31.14 17.52 -7.89
C SER A 862 -31.95 18.63 -8.58
N SER A 863 -32.96 18.27 -9.37
CA SER A 863 -33.71 19.19 -10.24
C SER A 863 -35.12 19.55 -9.73
N THR A 864 -35.70 18.81 -8.77
CA THR A 864 -37.10 19.02 -8.32
C THR A 864 -37.28 19.77 -7.00
N MET A 865 -36.23 20.29 -6.36
CA MET A 865 -36.36 21.17 -5.18
C MET A 865 -36.61 22.64 -5.57
N LEU A 866 -37.63 22.91 -6.41
CA LEU A 866 -38.10 24.27 -6.74
C LEU A 866 -39.61 24.29 -7.01
N SER A 867 -40.44 24.34 -5.96
CA SER A 867 -41.69 25.14 -5.94
C SER A 867 -42.24 25.28 -4.52
N PRO A 868 -42.83 26.44 -4.16
CA PRO A 868 -43.37 26.68 -2.83
C PRO A 868 -44.85 26.32 -2.78
N THR A 869 -45.25 25.47 -1.83
CA THR A 869 -46.66 25.31 -1.46
C THR A 869 -46.83 25.59 0.03
N SER A 870 -47.80 26.47 0.31
CA SER A 870 -48.27 26.96 1.61
C SER A 870 -48.67 25.84 2.60
N PRO A 871 -48.81 26.15 3.91
CA PRO A 871 -48.78 25.15 4.96
C PRO A 871 -50.12 24.43 5.08
N VAL A 872 -50.05 23.09 5.16
CA VAL A 872 -51.15 22.25 5.62
C VAL A 872 -50.86 21.89 7.07
N GLU A 873 -51.68 22.38 7.99
CA GLU A 873 -51.75 21.88 9.37
C GLU A 873 -52.21 20.42 9.36
N MET A 874 -51.49 19.56 10.06
CA MET A 874 -51.92 18.21 10.46
C MET A 874 -51.29 17.84 11.81
N PRO A 875 -51.93 16.94 12.57
CA PRO A 875 -52.08 17.06 14.02
C PRO A 875 -50.93 16.43 14.82
N THR A 876 -50.76 16.94 16.03
CA THR A 876 -49.88 16.42 17.08
C THR A 876 -50.31 15.02 17.56
N PRO A 877 -49.41 14.01 17.55
CA PRO A 877 -49.61 12.80 18.34
C PRO A 877 -49.01 12.99 19.74
N SER A 878 -49.85 12.81 20.75
CA SER A 878 -49.47 12.69 22.16
C SER A 878 -48.72 11.38 22.40
N PHE A 879 -47.48 11.46 22.88
CA PHE A 879 -46.78 10.31 23.45
C PHE A 879 -46.75 10.44 24.98
N SER A 880 -47.31 9.44 25.66
CA SER A 880 -47.18 9.23 27.10
C SER A 880 -45.79 8.66 27.43
N PRO A 881 -45.17 9.03 28.57
CA PRO A 881 -43.88 8.50 28.97
C PRO A 881 -44.03 7.10 29.59
N VAL A 882 -43.29 6.12 29.07
CA VAL A 882 -43.07 4.82 29.71
C VAL A 882 -41.93 4.97 30.70
N SER A 883 -42.18 4.63 31.96
CA SER A 883 -41.20 4.61 33.05
C SER A 883 -40.15 3.50 32.86
N PRO A 884 -38.90 3.70 33.33
CA PRO A 884 -37.85 2.69 33.20
C PRO A 884 -38.07 1.55 34.21
N ALA A 885 -37.93 0.33 33.71
CA ALA A 885 -37.91 -0.89 34.51
C ALA A 885 -36.63 -0.99 35.34
N THR A 886 -36.81 -1.38 36.60
CA THR A 886 -35.79 -1.68 37.61
C THR A 886 -34.88 -2.84 37.15
N PRO A 887 -33.55 -2.81 37.41
CA PRO A 887 -32.70 -3.95 37.14
C PRO A 887 -32.93 -5.06 38.16
N ALA A 888 -33.12 -6.28 37.67
CA ALA A 888 -33.17 -7.50 38.47
C ALA A 888 -31.81 -7.82 39.10
N GLU A 889 -31.90 -8.40 40.29
CA GLU A 889 -30.81 -8.81 41.18
C GLU A 889 -29.86 -9.84 40.52
N MET A 890 -28.55 -9.61 40.66
CA MET A 890 -27.53 -10.64 40.45
C MET A 890 -27.29 -11.40 41.77
N PRO A 891 -27.08 -12.73 41.74
CA PRO A 891 -26.79 -13.49 42.93
C PRO A 891 -25.37 -13.24 43.44
N SER A 892 -25.28 -12.95 44.74
CA SER A 892 -24.03 -12.85 45.49
C SER A 892 -23.37 -14.22 45.66
N TYR A 893 -22.11 -14.35 45.27
CA TYR A 893 -21.23 -15.41 45.78
C TYR A 893 -20.18 -14.78 46.71
N GLY A 894 -20.23 -15.19 47.98
CA GLY A 894 -19.26 -14.82 49.00
C GLY A 894 -17.94 -15.61 48.86
N PRO A 895 -16.88 -15.14 49.53
CA PRO A 895 -15.51 -15.58 49.29
C PRO A 895 -15.08 -16.67 50.28
N ASP A 896 -14.39 -17.71 49.80
CA ASP A 896 -13.45 -18.45 50.64
C ASP A 896 -12.38 -19.17 49.81
N LYS A 897 -11.14 -18.73 50.05
CA LYS A 897 -9.87 -19.48 50.18
C LYS A 897 -9.62 -20.68 49.24
N ILE A 898 -8.52 -20.59 48.48
CA ILE A 898 -7.29 -21.38 48.68
C ILE A 898 -6.15 -20.66 47.96
N SER A 899 -5.16 -20.21 48.74
CA SER A 899 -3.86 -19.73 48.28
C SER A 899 -2.93 -20.92 48.06
N THR A 900 -2.45 -21.14 46.85
CA THR A 900 -1.31 -22.01 46.58
C THR A 900 -0.20 -21.16 45.95
N VAL A 901 0.76 -20.77 46.78
CA VAL A 901 2.01 -20.14 46.36
C VAL A 901 2.92 -21.27 45.87
N VAL A 902 3.18 -21.32 44.56
CA VAL A 902 4.27 -22.13 44.00
C VAL A 902 5.48 -21.22 43.86
N THR A 903 6.39 -21.32 44.81
CA THR A 903 7.73 -20.74 44.75
C THR A 903 8.57 -21.61 43.82
N VAL A 904 8.87 -21.14 42.60
CA VAL A 904 9.90 -21.74 41.75
C VAL A 904 11.22 -21.06 42.04
N ALA A 905 12.16 -21.82 42.61
CA ALA A 905 13.53 -21.39 42.82
C ALA A 905 14.27 -21.20 41.48
N PRO A 906 15.15 -20.18 41.34
CA PRO A 906 16.01 -20.06 40.18
C PRO A 906 17.15 -21.08 40.25
N ALA A 907 17.35 -21.82 39.17
CA ALA A 907 18.50 -22.70 38.99
C ALA A 907 19.78 -21.86 38.83
N GLU A 908 20.75 -22.10 39.71
CA GLU A 908 22.12 -21.63 39.58
C GLU A 908 22.83 -22.36 38.43
N LEU A 909 23.52 -21.61 37.56
CA LEU A 909 24.52 -22.12 36.64
C LEU A 909 25.82 -21.31 36.82
N PRO A 910 26.99 -21.97 36.80
CA PRO A 910 28.21 -21.43 37.41
C PRO A 910 28.98 -20.49 36.48
N ALA A 911 29.63 -19.51 37.12
CA ALA A 911 30.60 -18.62 36.53
C ALA A 911 31.95 -19.33 36.29
N ALA A 912 32.47 -19.25 35.05
CA ALA A 912 33.90 -19.24 34.76
C ALA A 912 34.16 -18.85 33.29
N GLN A 913 34.63 -17.62 33.05
CA GLN A 913 35.90 -17.28 32.38
C GLN A 913 35.85 -15.87 31.79
N ASN A 914 36.69 -15.01 32.38
CA ASN A 914 37.04 -13.67 31.92
C ASN A 914 38.32 -13.74 31.05
N GLU A 915 38.48 -12.68 30.25
CA GLU A 915 39.67 -12.22 29.50
C GLU A 915 39.90 -12.77 28.07
N LYS A 916 39.55 -11.94 27.07
CA LYS A 916 40.57 -11.16 26.35
C LYS A 916 39.96 -10.05 25.49
N LEU A 917 40.52 -8.86 25.69
CA LEU A 917 40.30 -7.62 24.96
C LEU A 917 40.95 -7.64 23.56
N ALA A 918 40.33 -6.86 22.69
CA ALA A 918 40.91 -6.00 21.65
C ALA A 918 40.99 -6.49 20.19
N ALA A 919 40.49 -5.57 19.35
CA ALA A 919 40.84 -5.25 17.97
C ALA A 919 40.30 -6.16 16.84
N LEU A 920 39.31 -5.65 16.11
CA LEU A 920 39.12 -5.97 14.69
C LEU A 920 38.84 -4.69 13.89
N PRO A 921 39.23 -4.66 12.59
CA PRO A 921 39.58 -3.44 11.88
C PRO A 921 38.49 -2.97 10.90
N VAL A 922 38.70 -1.74 10.45
CA VAL A 922 38.04 -1.04 9.34
C VAL A 922 37.94 -1.94 8.11
N VAL A 923 36.72 -2.17 7.62
CA VAL A 923 36.45 -2.78 6.31
C VAL A 923 36.54 -1.67 5.26
N MET A 924 37.56 -1.73 4.40
CA MET A 924 37.58 -1.00 3.14
C MET A 924 36.71 -1.72 2.11
N ALA A 925 35.96 -0.94 1.35
CA ALA A 925 35.23 -1.37 0.17
C ALA A 925 36.20 -1.94 -0.89
N VAL A 926 35.85 -3.10 -1.44
CA VAL A 926 36.47 -3.64 -2.66
C VAL A 926 35.49 -3.40 -3.81
N GLU A 927 36.01 -2.71 -4.80
CA GLU A 927 35.42 -2.39 -6.09
C GLU A 927 35.44 -3.65 -6.97
N LEU A 928 34.27 -4.12 -7.42
CA LEU A 928 34.14 -5.22 -8.37
C LEU A 928 34.13 -4.68 -9.80
N GLN A 929 35.20 -4.97 -10.56
CA GLN A 929 35.21 -4.89 -12.02
C GLN A 929 34.57 -6.13 -12.62
N ALA A 930 33.88 -5.89 -13.73
CA ALA A 930 33.13 -6.86 -14.53
C ALA A 930 34.03 -7.82 -15.33
N ASP A 931 33.49 -9.01 -15.59
CA ASP A 931 33.63 -9.76 -16.84
C ASP A 931 32.27 -10.37 -17.21
#